data_AF-A0A2G2E3U4-F1
#
_entry.id   AF-A0A2G2E3U4-F1
#
_cell.length_a   1.000
_cell.length_b   1.000
_cell.length_c   1.000
_cell.angle_alpha   90.00
_cell.angle_beta   90.00
_cell.angle_gamma   90.00
#
_symmetry.space_group_name_H-M   'P 1'
#
loop_
_entity.id
_entity.type
_entity.pdbx_description
1 polymer ?
#
loop_
_entity_poly.entity_id
_entity_poly.type
_entity_poly.pdbx_seq_one_letter_code
_entity_poly.pdbx_strand_id
1 'polypeptide(L)'
;MKITLLISILFVAASSLYAQDKYTLKIKTTQGHPMPNVEVKAVNEDDVVIGKTDNSGRVTLILSQNGTYSLSYLEMKNFGTYEVKEGFTGTFSKTVTYDPKGIFAEKPVADRSKISFKEVSPTHLKGTPNVVQVIVHIKNNSRAYLPHVDFTIVDCENGLKYVGESNAAGKGTFYLPVNGNYEIDLGGVPALRSFKTGDNPGGTAQMVVFYEKTKVKEVAKGDTLIQNNITQTNGTTTHLLFTLKLLDFSGNKLEGEPVYMVAEDKSRVYEGETDAAGVCTFMLQKGTNYIMNLKYEEGVHYVDVTNKRGFGRESTTRRYRGSEAIVQMLANRRLNEKGFVINHERTPIRKLGRPEGYINKTATGFELDFESSGPVGTPTVVGNRLYTQQGYYSPNYYCLSAATGQFVWGVELGEAGISPVVHQSGVLLLNTESCTLYAIDATSGKLLWSKWLAGYLYTTPSADGYSVFVVYENGGSNPNNPNENRVLASFNIRTGAVNWMNWVDNEAIACPVVAGDEVHVSSLSGQYYVYDRKTGKRREASASINAVSSPTVTAEEIFITATVNGVEKLIVLDRKSLKKKRTYGTKLTPALLTEQSGLQEKMNFNGAHPIVYKNEIVILLEAERVSAFDAKSEKLMWQKNLATTNNQVPIIANGKVLVAGENGKLIGYDLHTGHESTLLDTKGIVDGQPIVRNGLIYVAAGGILKVIRSMKKFEWTQWNKDPSHNLVWE
;
A
#
# COMPACT_ATOMS: atom_id res chain seq x y z
N MET A 1 23.29 41.18 -65.90
CA MET A 1 21.83 40.95 -65.82
C MET A 1 21.55 40.18 -64.53
N LYS A 2 20.63 40.61 -63.67
CA LYS A 2 20.36 39.94 -62.38
C LYS A 2 19.57 38.65 -62.63
N ILE A 3 19.98 37.54 -62.03
CA ILE A 3 19.15 36.32 -61.91
C ILE A 3 18.95 36.07 -60.42
N THR A 4 17.72 36.25 -59.97
CA THR A 4 17.31 36.09 -58.57
C THR A 4 16.99 34.62 -58.31
N LEU A 5 17.76 33.95 -57.45
CA LEU A 5 17.45 32.58 -57.03
C LEU A 5 16.41 32.61 -55.91
N LEU A 6 15.16 32.27 -56.23
CA LEU A 6 14.10 32.11 -55.22
C LEU A 6 14.31 30.79 -54.47
N ILE A 7 14.62 30.86 -53.17
CA ILE A 7 14.62 29.68 -52.30
C ILE A 7 13.21 29.51 -51.73
N SER A 8 12.49 28.51 -52.25
CA SER A 8 11.18 28.11 -51.73
C SER A 8 11.35 27.32 -50.42
N ILE A 9 11.26 28.01 -49.28
CA ILE A 9 11.20 27.35 -47.97
C ILE A 9 9.84 26.67 -47.84
N LEU A 10 9.83 25.34 -47.97
CA LEU A 10 8.64 24.52 -47.76
C LEU A 10 8.37 24.41 -46.25
N PHE A 11 7.54 25.31 -45.72
CA PHE A 11 7.03 25.20 -44.34
C PHE A 11 6.06 24.01 -44.27
N VAL A 12 6.58 22.82 -44.01
CA VAL A 12 5.76 21.69 -43.55
C VAL A 12 5.38 21.98 -42.10
N ALA A 13 4.26 22.70 -41.93
CA ALA A 13 3.58 22.73 -40.65
C ALA A 13 3.08 21.31 -40.36
N ALA A 14 3.83 20.59 -39.52
CA ALA A 14 3.36 19.35 -38.91
C ALA A 14 2.23 19.71 -37.93
N SER A 15 1.03 19.91 -38.46
CA SER A 15 -0.18 19.97 -37.68
C SER A 15 -0.40 18.60 -37.06
N SER A 16 0.00 18.43 -35.81
CA SER A 16 -0.48 17.34 -34.97
C SER A 16 -2.00 17.34 -35.03
N LEU A 17 -2.58 16.26 -35.55
CA LEU A 17 -4.02 16.07 -35.63
C LEU A 17 -4.56 15.85 -34.21
N TYR A 18 -4.83 16.96 -33.52
CA TYR A 18 -5.57 16.96 -32.26
C TYR A 18 -6.90 16.24 -32.50
N ALA A 19 -7.06 15.07 -31.87
CA ALA A 19 -8.36 14.43 -31.78
C ALA A 19 -9.30 15.36 -30.99
N GLN A 20 -10.55 15.51 -31.42
CA GLN A 20 -11.48 16.43 -30.75
C GLN A 20 -12.86 15.80 -30.62
N ASP A 21 -13.15 15.32 -29.42
CA ASP A 21 -14.39 14.64 -29.10
C ASP A 21 -15.28 15.49 -28.19
N LYS A 22 -16.57 15.59 -28.55
CA LYS A 22 -17.59 16.25 -27.73
C LYS A 22 -18.30 15.23 -26.85
N TYR A 23 -18.05 15.26 -25.55
CA TYR A 23 -18.66 14.37 -24.56
C TYR A 23 -19.78 15.09 -23.80
N THR A 24 -21.04 14.73 -24.08
CA THR A 24 -22.22 15.27 -23.38
C THR A 24 -22.64 14.36 -22.22
N LEU A 25 -22.62 14.86 -20.99
CA LEU A 25 -23.21 14.17 -19.83
C LEU A 25 -24.53 14.82 -19.43
N LYS A 26 -25.59 14.02 -19.25
CA LYS A 26 -26.85 14.46 -18.64
C LYS A 26 -27.04 13.79 -17.28
N ILE A 27 -27.27 14.58 -16.23
CA ILE A 27 -27.44 14.12 -14.85
C ILE A 27 -28.87 14.39 -14.39
N LYS A 28 -29.51 13.39 -13.77
CA LYS A 28 -30.86 13.48 -13.22
C LYS A 28 -30.98 12.74 -11.87
N THR A 29 -31.92 13.11 -11.01
CA THR A 29 -32.19 12.41 -9.74
C THR A 29 -32.90 11.05 -9.95
N THR A 30 -33.05 10.25 -8.89
CA THR A 30 -33.82 8.99 -8.92
C THR A 30 -35.29 9.15 -9.32
N GLN A 31 -35.87 10.34 -9.16
CA GLN A 31 -37.23 10.72 -9.62
C GLN A 31 -37.24 11.22 -11.08
N GLY A 32 -36.07 11.31 -11.73
CA GLY A 32 -35.93 11.73 -13.13
C GLY A 32 -35.72 13.23 -13.35
N HIS A 33 -35.72 14.06 -12.30
CA HIS A 33 -35.53 15.51 -12.43
C HIS A 33 -34.10 15.87 -12.84
N PRO A 34 -33.88 16.82 -13.77
CA PRO A 34 -32.53 17.25 -14.17
C PRO A 34 -31.77 17.91 -13.00
N MET A 35 -30.45 17.76 -12.97
CA MET A 35 -29.60 18.34 -11.93
C MET A 35 -28.69 19.45 -12.50
N PRO A 36 -29.01 20.74 -12.27
CA PRO A 36 -28.19 21.87 -12.71
C PRO A 36 -27.00 22.13 -11.80
N ASN A 37 -26.01 22.89 -12.31
CA ASN A 37 -24.79 23.32 -11.62
C ASN A 37 -23.92 22.20 -11.03
N VAL A 38 -24.13 20.94 -11.45
CA VAL A 38 -23.27 19.82 -11.08
C VAL A 38 -21.97 19.93 -11.85
N GLU A 39 -20.85 19.98 -11.13
CA GLU A 39 -19.52 19.95 -11.72
C GLU A 39 -19.16 18.54 -12.20
N VAL A 40 -18.60 18.48 -13.40
CA VAL A 40 -18.18 17.25 -14.08
C VAL A 40 -16.74 17.42 -14.53
N LYS A 41 -15.86 16.54 -14.05
CA LYS A 41 -14.43 16.51 -14.37
C LYS A 41 -14.14 15.31 -15.27
N ALA A 42 -13.35 15.51 -16.32
CA ALA A 42 -12.74 14.46 -17.14
C ALA A 42 -11.20 14.57 -17.01
N VAL A 43 -10.50 13.46 -16.78
CA VAL A 43 -9.05 13.43 -16.54
C VAL A 43 -8.38 12.35 -17.38
N ASN A 44 -7.37 12.73 -18.17
CA ASN A 44 -6.51 11.84 -18.96
C ASN A 44 -5.04 12.23 -18.73
N GLU A 45 -4.32 11.48 -17.90
CA GLU A 45 -2.98 11.85 -17.40
C GLU A 45 -3.00 13.28 -16.81
N ASP A 46 -2.22 14.21 -17.35
CA ASP A 46 -2.17 15.63 -16.92
C ASP A 46 -3.30 16.49 -17.53
N ASP A 47 -4.11 15.97 -18.46
CA ASP A 47 -5.19 16.72 -19.13
C ASP A 47 -6.49 16.69 -18.33
N VAL A 48 -6.96 17.86 -17.92
CA VAL A 48 -8.14 18.03 -17.05
C VAL A 48 -9.17 18.96 -17.69
N VAL A 49 -10.33 18.41 -18.04
CA VAL A 49 -11.46 19.17 -18.61
C VAL A 49 -12.60 19.21 -17.59
N ILE A 50 -13.03 20.42 -17.22
CA ILE A 50 -14.11 20.64 -16.23
C ILE A 50 -15.25 21.43 -16.89
N GLY A 51 -16.48 21.02 -16.61
CA GLY A 51 -17.68 21.78 -16.97
C GLY A 51 -18.78 21.64 -15.92
N LYS A 52 -19.84 22.44 -16.04
CA LYS A 52 -21.02 22.39 -15.16
C LYS A 52 -22.28 22.10 -15.95
N THR A 53 -23.23 21.39 -15.35
CA THR A 53 -24.52 21.10 -15.99
C THR A 53 -25.41 22.34 -16.06
N ASP A 54 -26.09 22.50 -17.18
CA ASP A 54 -27.12 23.50 -17.42
C ASP A 54 -28.45 23.19 -16.69
N ASN A 55 -29.45 24.06 -16.87
CA ASN A 55 -30.80 23.89 -16.32
C ASN A 55 -31.54 22.61 -16.80
N SER A 56 -31.08 21.99 -17.90
CA SER A 56 -31.58 20.69 -18.38
C SER A 56 -30.80 19.49 -17.82
N GLY A 57 -29.84 19.76 -16.93
CA GLY A 57 -28.94 18.79 -16.32
C GLY A 57 -27.80 18.35 -17.25
N ARG A 58 -27.48 19.11 -18.30
CA ARG A 58 -26.52 18.72 -19.34
C ARG A 58 -25.24 19.54 -19.29
N VAL A 59 -24.09 18.88 -19.41
CA VAL A 59 -22.79 19.49 -19.68
C VAL A 59 -22.24 18.89 -20.97
N THR A 60 -21.47 19.66 -21.75
CA THR A 60 -20.67 19.14 -22.86
C THR A 60 -19.22 19.50 -22.62
N LEU A 61 -18.35 18.49 -22.57
CA LEU A 61 -16.90 18.63 -22.47
C LEU A 61 -16.29 18.46 -23.86
N ILE A 62 -15.21 19.20 -24.14
CA ILE A 62 -14.40 19.02 -25.35
C ILE A 62 -13.11 18.34 -24.91
N LEU A 63 -12.87 17.13 -25.41
CA LEU A 63 -11.74 16.28 -25.05
C LEU A 63 -10.76 16.30 -26.23
N SER A 64 -9.55 16.84 -26.00
CA SER A 64 -8.62 17.24 -27.07
C SER A 64 -7.31 16.45 -27.14
N GLN A 65 -7.03 15.60 -26.16
CA GLN A 65 -5.87 14.70 -26.18
C GLN A 65 -6.33 13.28 -26.49
N ASN A 66 -5.52 12.53 -27.24
CA ASN A 66 -5.69 11.09 -27.39
C ASN A 66 -5.42 10.40 -26.05
N GLY A 67 -6.08 9.27 -25.80
CA GLY A 67 -5.99 8.57 -24.52
C GLY A 67 -7.37 8.27 -23.93
N THR A 68 -7.47 8.16 -22.62
CA THR A 68 -8.70 7.70 -21.97
C THR A 68 -9.03 8.53 -20.74
N TYR A 69 -10.06 9.35 -20.89
CA TYR A 69 -10.55 10.21 -19.84
C TYR A 69 -11.38 9.43 -18.83
N SER A 70 -11.00 9.49 -17.56
CA SER A 70 -11.85 9.07 -16.44
C SER A 70 -12.78 10.22 -16.06
N LEU A 71 -14.08 9.96 -15.96
CA LEU A 71 -15.11 10.97 -15.72
C LEU A 71 -15.63 10.90 -14.28
N SER A 72 -15.85 12.05 -13.65
CA SER A 72 -16.33 12.21 -12.27
C SER A 72 -17.38 13.30 -12.13
N TYR A 73 -18.32 13.18 -11.20
CA TYR A 73 -19.25 14.26 -10.78
C TYR A 73 -19.73 14.05 -9.34
N LEU A 74 -19.92 15.13 -8.57
CA LEU A 74 -20.29 15.03 -7.13
C LEU A 74 -19.35 14.06 -6.38
N GLU A 75 -19.88 13.13 -5.58
CA GLU A 75 -19.13 12.03 -4.95
C GLU A 75 -18.83 10.84 -5.90
N MET A 76 -19.41 10.82 -7.10
CA MET A 76 -19.18 9.77 -8.10
C MET A 76 -17.84 9.96 -8.81
N LYS A 77 -16.73 9.61 -8.13
CA LYS A 77 -15.40 9.50 -8.74
C LYS A 77 -15.38 8.38 -9.80
N ASN A 78 -14.74 8.63 -10.93
CA ASN A 78 -14.42 7.65 -11.98
C ASN A 78 -15.59 6.75 -12.43
N PHE A 79 -16.81 7.30 -12.53
CA PHE A 79 -18.06 6.56 -12.86
C PHE A 79 -18.10 5.98 -14.30
N GLY A 80 -17.05 6.19 -15.07
CA GLY A 80 -16.80 5.58 -16.36
C GLY A 80 -15.66 6.28 -17.09
N THR A 81 -15.17 5.63 -18.14
CA THR A 81 -14.11 6.15 -19.00
C THR A 81 -14.65 6.47 -20.40
N TYR A 82 -13.91 7.31 -21.13
CA TYR A 82 -14.12 7.59 -22.54
C TYR A 82 -12.77 7.66 -23.27
N GLU A 83 -12.61 6.84 -24.31
CA GLU A 83 -11.40 6.80 -25.14
C GLU A 83 -11.51 7.79 -26.30
N VAL A 84 -10.58 8.74 -26.36
CA VAL A 84 -10.40 9.65 -27.49
C VAL A 84 -9.31 9.07 -28.39
N LYS A 85 -9.65 8.80 -29.64
CA LYS A 85 -8.75 8.15 -30.61
C LYS A 85 -8.01 9.17 -31.45
N GLU A 86 -6.70 8.99 -31.55
CA GLU A 86 -5.82 9.86 -32.33
C GLU A 86 -6.27 9.98 -33.79
N GLY A 87 -6.35 11.20 -34.31
CA GLY A 87 -6.81 11.47 -35.67
C GLY A 87 -8.33 11.37 -35.90
N PHE A 88 -9.15 11.13 -34.87
CA PHE A 88 -10.61 11.09 -34.99
C PHE A 88 -11.29 12.27 -34.28
N THR A 89 -12.51 12.59 -34.71
CA THR A 89 -13.40 13.56 -34.05
C THR A 89 -14.79 12.94 -33.86
N GLY A 90 -15.20 12.78 -32.61
CA GLY A 90 -16.44 12.12 -32.20
C GLY A 90 -17.44 13.05 -31.51
N THR A 91 -18.67 12.56 -31.36
CA THR A 91 -19.65 13.14 -30.44
C THR A 91 -20.36 12.02 -29.71
N PHE A 92 -20.36 12.08 -28.38
CA PHE A 92 -20.91 11.06 -27.50
C PHE A 92 -21.85 11.70 -26.49
N SER A 93 -22.88 10.94 -26.06
CA SER A 93 -23.81 11.39 -25.03
C SER A 93 -24.15 10.26 -24.06
N LYS A 94 -24.04 10.51 -22.76
CA LYS A 94 -24.45 9.60 -21.67
C LYS A 94 -25.47 10.30 -20.77
N THR A 95 -26.49 9.59 -20.35
CA THR A 95 -27.38 10.03 -19.26
C THR A 95 -27.11 9.15 -18.04
N VAL A 96 -26.97 9.77 -16.87
CA VAL A 96 -26.78 9.09 -15.58
C VAL A 96 -27.88 9.50 -14.61
N THR A 97 -28.29 8.55 -13.79
CA THR A 97 -29.19 8.79 -12.66
C THR A 97 -28.34 8.85 -11.39
N TYR A 98 -28.44 9.95 -10.67
CA TYR A 98 -27.81 10.17 -9.37
C TYR A 98 -28.69 9.64 -8.25
N ASP A 99 -28.09 8.83 -7.37
CA ASP A 99 -28.78 8.11 -6.31
C ASP A 99 -27.97 8.11 -4.99
N PRO A 100 -28.03 9.21 -4.22
CA PRO A 100 -27.29 9.33 -2.97
C PRO A 100 -27.86 8.45 -1.83
N LYS A 101 -28.94 7.71 -2.09
CA LYS A 101 -29.57 6.80 -1.11
C LYS A 101 -29.28 5.33 -1.40
N GLY A 102 -28.58 5.00 -2.49
CA GLY A 102 -28.30 3.62 -2.86
C GLY A 102 -29.55 2.78 -3.11
N ILE A 103 -30.66 3.39 -3.55
CA ILE A 103 -31.90 2.70 -3.92
C ILE A 103 -31.65 1.71 -5.08
N PHE A 104 -30.71 2.02 -5.97
CA PHE A 104 -30.22 1.18 -7.06
C PHE A 104 -28.92 0.45 -6.72
N ALA A 105 -28.45 0.46 -5.47
CA ALA A 105 -27.34 -0.39 -5.07
C ALA A 105 -27.76 -1.85 -5.25
N GLU A 106 -26.93 -2.65 -5.92
CA GLU A 106 -27.19 -4.08 -6.05
C GLU A 106 -27.26 -4.71 -4.66
N LYS A 107 -28.34 -5.45 -4.38
CA LYS A 107 -28.50 -6.16 -3.11
C LYS A 107 -27.30 -7.10 -2.90
N PRO A 108 -26.91 -7.38 -1.64
CA PRO A 108 -25.95 -8.42 -1.34
C PRO A 108 -26.38 -9.73 -2.01
N VAL A 109 -25.40 -10.44 -2.59
CA VAL A 109 -25.61 -11.77 -3.17
C VAL A 109 -26.11 -12.71 -2.06
N ALA A 110 -27.12 -13.51 -2.36
CA ALA A 110 -27.67 -14.47 -1.41
C ALA A 110 -26.65 -15.57 -1.05
N ASP A 111 -26.60 -15.97 0.22
CA ASP A 111 -25.87 -17.18 0.62
C ASP A 111 -26.61 -18.41 0.07
N ARG A 112 -26.06 -18.97 -1.01
CA ARG A 112 -26.62 -20.15 -1.69
C ARG A 112 -26.21 -21.48 -1.05
N SER A 113 -25.32 -21.49 -0.05
CA SER A 113 -24.71 -22.72 0.49
C SER A 113 -25.69 -23.68 1.16
N LYS A 114 -26.84 -23.18 1.62
CA LYS A 114 -27.90 -23.95 2.31
C LYS A 114 -29.18 -24.12 1.49
N ILE A 115 -29.18 -23.67 0.22
CA ILE A 115 -30.36 -23.69 -0.64
C ILE A 115 -30.27 -24.89 -1.58
N SER A 116 -31.26 -25.79 -1.50
CA SER A 116 -31.41 -26.88 -2.46
C SER A 116 -32.19 -26.36 -3.67
N PHE A 117 -31.55 -26.34 -4.85
CA PHE A 117 -32.15 -25.77 -6.06
C PHE A 117 -32.80 -26.83 -6.94
N LYS A 118 -34.02 -26.54 -7.42
CA LYS A 118 -34.68 -27.28 -8.49
C LYS A 118 -34.56 -26.50 -9.81
N GLU A 119 -34.07 -27.16 -10.85
CA GLU A 119 -34.00 -26.59 -12.19
C GLU A 119 -35.36 -26.69 -12.90
N VAL A 120 -35.73 -25.61 -13.60
CA VAL A 120 -36.98 -25.45 -14.35
C VAL A 120 -36.69 -24.72 -15.67
N SER A 121 -37.57 -24.90 -16.67
CA SER A 121 -37.41 -24.17 -17.95
C SER A 121 -37.73 -22.67 -17.80
N PRO A 122 -37.19 -21.78 -18.66
CA PRO A 122 -37.51 -20.36 -18.64
C PRO A 122 -39.00 -20.06 -18.86
N THR A 123 -39.72 -21.00 -19.47
CA THR A 123 -41.15 -20.95 -19.78
C THR A 123 -42.02 -21.69 -18.76
N HIS A 124 -41.46 -22.19 -17.64
CA HIS A 124 -42.18 -23.02 -16.66
C HIS A 124 -43.50 -22.40 -16.17
N LEU A 125 -43.54 -21.08 -15.97
CA LEU A 125 -44.70 -20.33 -15.48
C LEU A 125 -45.41 -19.54 -16.61
N LYS A 126 -45.19 -19.90 -17.87
CA LYS A 126 -45.83 -19.20 -19.00
C LYS A 126 -47.34 -19.44 -18.98
N GLY A 127 -48.11 -18.38 -18.79
CA GLY A 127 -49.58 -18.40 -18.79
C GLY A 127 -50.22 -18.59 -17.42
N THR A 128 -49.45 -18.67 -16.33
CA THR A 128 -50.00 -18.64 -14.97
C THR A 128 -50.32 -17.21 -14.53
N PRO A 129 -51.29 -17.00 -13.60
CA PRO A 129 -51.52 -15.70 -12.98
C PRO A 129 -50.28 -15.16 -12.24
N ASN A 130 -50.25 -13.85 -11.96
CA ASN A 130 -49.24 -13.18 -11.14
C ASN A 130 -47.79 -13.33 -11.63
N VAL A 131 -47.60 -13.41 -12.95
CA VAL A 131 -46.29 -13.58 -13.60
C VAL A 131 -46.02 -12.46 -14.59
N VAL A 132 -44.76 -12.01 -14.64
CA VAL A 132 -44.24 -11.03 -15.61
C VAL A 132 -43.30 -11.73 -16.60
N GLN A 133 -43.35 -11.32 -17.87
CA GLN A 133 -42.37 -11.74 -18.87
C GLN A 133 -41.10 -10.90 -18.71
N VAL A 134 -39.96 -11.54 -18.46
CA VAL A 134 -38.65 -10.88 -18.36
C VAL A 134 -37.79 -11.23 -19.56
N ILE A 135 -37.43 -10.24 -20.35
CA ILE A 135 -36.53 -10.37 -21.50
C ILE A 135 -35.17 -9.81 -21.11
N VAL A 136 -34.15 -10.66 -21.13
CA VAL A 136 -32.76 -10.29 -20.85
C VAL A 136 -31.96 -10.30 -22.14
N HIS A 137 -31.43 -9.13 -22.48
CA HIS A 137 -30.53 -8.94 -23.60
C HIS A 137 -29.08 -9.06 -23.12
N ILE A 138 -28.36 -10.06 -23.63
CA ILE A 138 -26.96 -10.30 -23.27
C ILE A 138 -26.08 -9.65 -24.34
N LYS A 139 -25.18 -8.77 -23.91
CA LYS A 139 -24.32 -7.96 -24.80
C LYS A 139 -22.87 -7.99 -24.37
N ASN A 140 -21.95 -7.92 -25.33
CA ASN A 140 -20.53 -7.75 -25.07
C ASN A 140 -20.17 -6.29 -24.74
N ASN A 141 -18.91 -6.00 -24.39
CA ASN A 141 -18.47 -4.65 -24.07
C ASN A 141 -18.70 -3.66 -25.24
N SER A 142 -18.58 -4.16 -26.49
CA SER A 142 -18.88 -3.41 -27.72
C SER A 142 -20.39 -3.25 -28.01
N ARG A 143 -21.28 -3.62 -27.06
CA ARG A 143 -22.75 -3.60 -27.18
C ARG A 143 -23.35 -4.49 -28.26
N ALA A 144 -22.56 -5.38 -28.87
CA ALA A 144 -23.05 -6.41 -29.78
C ALA A 144 -23.80 -7.48 -28.96
N TYR A 145 -24.88 -8.02 -29.53
CA TYR A 145 -25.63 -9.11 -28.91
C TYR A 145 -24.81 -10.40 -28.92
N LEU A 146 -24.81 -11.12 -27.80
CA LEU A 146 -24.12 -12.40 -27.67
C LEU A 146 -25.12 -13.56 -27.69
N PRO A 147 -25.19 -14.33 -28.79
CA PRO A 147 -25.96 -15.56 -28.83
C PRO A 147 -25.20 -16.70 -28.12
N HIS A 148 -25.91 -17.76 -27.78
CA HIS A 148 -25.35 -19.01 -27.25
C HIS A 148 -24.52 -18.84 -25.97
N VAL A 149 -25.03 -18.01 -25.04
CA VAL A 149 -24.50 -17.84 -23.68
C VAL A 149 -25.44 -18.49 -22.67
N ASP A 150 -24.93 -19.46 -21.92
CA ASP A 150 -25.63 -20.09 -20.80
C ASP A 150 -26.09 -19.03 -19.80
N PHE A 151 -27.39 -19.02 -19.51
CA PHE A 151 -28.01 -17.98 -18.71
C PHE A 151 -29.09 -18.57 -17.80
N THR A 152 -28.89 -18.44 -16.49
CA THR A 152 -29.85 -18.91 -15.48
C THR A 152 -30.36 -17.73 -14.65
N ILE A 153 -31.69 -17.66 -14.47
CA ILE A 153 -32.28 -16.80 -13.44
C ILE A 153 -32.45 -17.64 -12.18
N VAL A 154 -31.94 -17.14 -11.06
CA VAL A 154 -31.95 -17.83 -9.77
C VAL A 154 -32.94 -17.13 -8.84
N ASP A 155 -33.87 -17.92 -8.30
CA ASP A 155 -34.81 -17.54 -7.24
C ASP A 155 -34.33 -18.22 -5.95
N CYS A 156 -33.56 -17.48 -5.16
CA CYS A 156 -33.01 -17.96 -3.89
C CYS A 156 -34.08 -18.08 -2.79
N GLU A 157 -35.20 -17.36 -2.90
CA GLU A 157 -36.29 -17.41 -1.92
C GLU A 157 -37.10 -18.72 -2.05
N ASN A 158 -37.32 -19.18 -3.28
CA ASN A 158 -38.10 -20.38 -3.59
C ASN A 158 -37.25 -21.61 -3.99
N GLY A 159 -35.91 -21.48 -4.01
CA GLY A 159 -35.00 -22.57 -4.40
C GLY A 159 -35.16 -23.01 -5.85
N LEU A 160 -35.39 -22.08 -6.78
CA LEU A 160 -35.55 -22.38 -8.21
C LEU A 160 -34.41 -21.81 -9.06
N LYS A 161 -34.05 -22.57 -10.10
CA LYS A 161 -33.16 -22.12 -11.18
C LYS A 161 -33.88 -22.25 -12.51
N TYR A 162 -34.20 -21.12 -13.13
CA TYR A 162 -34.72 -21.07 -14.48
C TYR A 162 -33.51 -21.14 -15.42
N VAL A 163 -33.17 -22.32 -15.93
CA VAL A 163 -31.96 -22.56 -16.73
C VAL A 163 -32.26 -22.38 -18.21
N GLY A 164 -31.47 -21.58 -18.92
CA GLY A 164 -31.62 -21.35 -20.36
C GLY A 164 -30.35 -20.85 -21.03
N GLU A 165 -30.52 -20.35 -22.25
CA GLU A 165 -29.44 -19.92 -23.14
C GLU A 165 -29.90 -18.69 -23.93
N SER A 166 -28.99 -17.80 -24.31
CA SER A 166 -29.32 -16.68 -25.19
C SER A 166 -29.52 -17.15 -26.64
N ASN A 167 -30.64 -16.75 -27.26
CA ASN A 167 -30.91 -17.08 -28.67
C ASN A 167 -29.99 -16.31 -29.66
N ALA A 168 -30.15 -16.57 -30.96
CA ALA A 168 -29.38 -15.92 -32.04
C ALA A 168 -29.39 -14.36 -32.02
N ALA A 169 -30.37 -13.72 -31.35
CA ALA A 169 -30.43 -12.27 -31.16
C ALA A 169 -29.95 -11.82 -29.76
N GLY A 170 -29.20 -12.67 -29.06
CA GLY A 170 -28.70 -12.45 -27.71
C GLY A 170 -29.81 -12.23 -26.67
N LYS A 171 -30.93 -12.94 -26.76
CA LYS A 171 -32.08 -12.78 -25.85
C LYS A 171 -32.38 -14.08 -25.10
N GLY A 172 -32.53 -13.98 -23.78
CA GLY A 172 -33.22 -14.97 -22.96
C GLY A 172 -34.60 -14.44 -22.54
N THR A 173 -35.62 -15.29 -22.52
CA THR A 173 -37.00 -14.91 -22.18
C THR A 173 -37.53 -15.81 -21.07
N PHE A 174 -37.96 -15.20 -19.98
CA PHE A 174 -38.32 -15.85 -18.72
C PHE A 174 -39.72 -15.43 -18.28
N TYR A 175 -40.39 -16.31 -17.55
CA TYR A 175 -41.69 -16.05 -16.95
C TYR A 175 -41.56 -16.23 -15.43
N LEU A 176 -41.56 -15.11 -14.70
CA LEU A 176 -41.23 -15.05 -13.28
C LEU A 176 -42.40 -14.44 -12.47
N PRO A 177 -42.63 -14.85 -11.22
CA PRO A 177 -43.56 -14.18 -10.32
C PRO A 177 -43.35 -12.66 -10.23
N VAL A 178 -44.44 -11.91 -10.06
CA VAL A 178 -44.38 -10.47 -9.72
C VAL A 178 -43.81 -10.27 -8.31
N ASN A 179 -43.18 -9.11 -8.08
CA ASN A 179 -42.54 -8.72 -6.81
C ASN A 179 -41.41 -9.63 -6.26
N GLY A 180 -41.01 -10.70 -6.95
CA GLY A 180 -39.90 -11.56 -6.55
C GLY A 180 -38.53 -10.92 -6.72
N ASN A 181 -37.56 -11.35 -5.91
CA ASN A 181 -36.15 -10.99 -6.05
C ASN A 181 -35.39 -12.10 -6.78
N TYR A 182 -34.56 -11.73 -7.75
CA TYR A 182 -33.87 -12.66 -8.63
C TYR A 182 -32.40 -12.29 -8.83
N GLU A 183 -31.58 -13.31 -9.02
CA GLU A 183 -30.19 -13.19 -9.43
C GLU A 183 -29.99 -13.75 -10.84
N ILE A 184 -28.96 -13.28 -11.54
CA ILE A 184 -28.58 -13.69 -12.90
C ILE A 184 -27.22 -14.38 -12.84
N ASP A 185 -27.21 -15.68 -13.11
CA ASP A 185 -25.99 -16.42 -13.39
C ASP A 185 -25.76 -16.44 -14.90
N LEU A 186 -24.59 -16.02 -15.36
CA LEU A 186 -24.34 -15.83 -16.80
C LEU A 186 -22.96 -16.30 -17.20
N GLY A 187 -22.90 -17.24 -18.15
CA GLY A 187 -21.66 -17.81 -18.70
C GLY A 187 -20.70 -18.32 -17.62
N GLY A 188 -21.26 -19.03 -16.63
CA GLY A 188 -20.55 -19.59 -15.47
C GLY A 188 -20.32 -18.64 -14.29
N VAL A 189 -20.72 -17.36 -14.40
CA VAL A 189 -20.52 -16.37 -13.33
C VAL A 189 -21.79 -16.29 -12.47
N PRO A 190 -21.77 -16.71 -11.20
CA PRO A 190 -22.94 -16.66 -10.33
C PRO A 190 -23.25 -15.21 -9.90
N ALA A 191 -24.54 -14.91 -9.78
CA ALA A 191 -25.07 -13.64 -9.27
C ALA A 191 -24.44 -12.38 -9.90
N LEU A 192 -24.10 -12.44 -11.19
CA LEU A 192 -23.51 -11.34 -11.95
C LEU A 192 -24.37 -10.06 -11.92
N ARG A 193 -25.68 -10.21 -11.71
CA ARG A 193 -26.61 -9.11 -11.48
C ARG A 193 -27.77 -9.56 -10.59
N SER A 194 -28.27 -8.67 -9.75
CA SER A 194 -29.56 -8.84 -9.05
C SER A 194 -30.64 -7.91 -9.63
N PHE A 195 -31.91 -8.32 -9.55
CA PHE A 195 -33.06 -7.49 -9.91
C PHE A 195 -34.32 -7.90 -9.14
N LYS A 196 -35.34 -7.04 -9.16
CA LYS A 196 -36.68 -7.33 -8.64
C LYS A 196 -37.70 -7.22 -9.78
N THR A 197 -38.67 -8.13 -9.86
CA THR A 197 -39.81 -7.98 -10.77
C THR A 197 -40.80 -6.93 -10.26
N GLY A 198 -41.44 -6.22 -11.18
CA GLY A 198 -42.48 -5.23 -10.84
C GLY A 198 -43.83 -5.87 -10.53
N ASP A 199 -44.72 -5.09 -9.93
CA ASP A 199 -46.10 -5.49 -9.57
C ASP A 199 -47.08 -5.36 -10.74
N ASN A 200 -46.74 -5.97 -11.88
CA ASN A 200 -47.56 -5.88 -13.10
C ASN A 200 -47.74 -7.26 -13.76
N PRO A 201 -48.74 -8.05 -13.31
CA PRO A 201 -49.08 -9.34 -13.90
C PRO A 201 -49.36 -9.24 -15.40
N GLY A 202 -48.78 -10.13 -16.20
CA GLY A 202 -48.86 -10.12 -17.67
C GLY A 202 -47.99 -9.05 -18.35
N GLY A 203 -47.33 -8.17 -17.59
CA GLY A 203 -46.42 -7.17 -18.13
C GLY A 203 -45.16 -7.76 -18.78
N THR A 204 -44.41 -6.92 -19.51
CA THR A 204 -43.08 -7.27 -20.02
C THR A 204 -42.02 -6.32 -19.45
N ALA A 205 -41.03 -6.88 -18.77
CA ALA A 205 -39.81 -6.19 -18.36
C ALA A 205 -38.67 -6.51 -19.33
N GLN A 206 -37.86 -5.52 -19.67
CA GLN A 206 -36.65 -5.70 -20.48
C GLN A 206 -35.42 -5.19 -19.73
N MET A 207 -34.31 -5.91 -19.82
CA MET A 207 -33.02 -5.44 -19.29
C MET A 207 -31.87 -5.84 -20.20
N VAL A 208 -30.75 -5.12 -20.09
CA VAL A 208 -29.48 -5.46 -20.74
C VAL A 208 -28.48 -5.88 -19.68
N VAL A 209 -27.90 -7.07 -19.82
CA VAL A 209 -26.78 -7.55 -19.01
C VAL A 209 -25.54 -7.59 -19.91
N PHE A 210 -24.44 -7.05 -19.40
CA PHE A 210 -23.18 -7.04 -20.11
C PHE A 210 -22.30 -8.22 -19.69
N TYR A 211 -21.82 -8.98 -20.67
CA TYR A 211 -20.97 -10.14 -20.47
C TYR A 211 -19.84 -10.14 -21.51
N GLU A 212 -18.59 -10.26 -21.05
CA GLU A 212 -17.44 -10.50 -21.92
C GLU A 212 -16.70 -11.71 -21.35
N LYS A 213 -16.57 -12.77 -22.14
CA LYS A 213 -15.83 -13.98 -21.77
C LYS A 213 -14.33 -13.70 -21.87
N THR A 214 -13.56 -14.12 -20.87
CA THR A 214 -12.08 -14.07 -20.97
C THR A 214 -11.59 -14.97 -22.10
N LYS A 215 -10.66 -14.44 -22.90
CA LYS A 215 -10.07 -15.07 -24.09
C LYS A 215 -8.55 -15.11 -23.93
N VAL A 216 -8.10 -15.64 -22.79
CA VAL A 216 -6.69 -15.89 -22.50
C VAL A 216 -6.47 -17.40 -22.42
N LYS A 217 -5.33 -17.88 -22.95
CA LYS A 217 -4.91 -19.27 -22.74
C LYS A 217 -3.90 -19.31 -21.60
N GLU A 218 -4.24 -20.06 -20.57
CA GLU A 218 -3.37 -20.30 -19.42
C GLU A 218 -2.66 -21.64 -19.55
N VAL A 219 -1.39 -21.68 -19.13
CA VAL A 219 -0.59 -22.90 -18.98
C VAL A 219 -0.08 -22.94 -17.55
N ALA A 220 -0.43 -24.00 -16.81
CA ALA A 220 0.03 -24.19 -15.44
C ALA A 220 1.46 -24.77 -15.42
N LYS A 221 2.28 -24.24 -14.50
CA LYS A 221 3.67 -24.61 -14.23
C LYS A 221 3.82 -24.63 -12.70
N GLY A 222 3.47 -25.76 -12.09
CA GLY A 222 3.33 -25.84 -10.63
C GLY A 222 2.10 -25.05 -10.15
N ASP A 223 2.30 -24.12 -9.23
CA ASP A 223 1.32 -23.15 -8.72
C ASP A 223 1.15 -21.91 -9.61
N THR A 224 2.01 -21.77 -10.62
CA THR A 224 2.13 -20.58 -11.46
C THR A 224 1.36 -20.75 -12.78
N LEU A 225 0.67 -19.70 -13.22
CA LEU A 225 -0.14 -19.63 -14.44
C LEU A 225 0.50 -18.67 -15.45
N ILE A 226 0.90 -19.19 -16.61
CA ILE A 226 1.45 -18.38 -17.71
C ILE A 226 0.32 -18.05 -18.70
N GLN A 227 0.03 -16.76 -18.85
CA GLN A 227 -0.98 -16.26 -19.78
C GLN A 227 -0.37 -15.94 -21.15
N ASN A 228 -0.88 -16.60 -22.19
CA ASN A 228 -0.35 -16.50 -23.54
C ASN A 228 -1.30 -15.74 -24.49
N ASN A 229 -0.72 -14.91 -25.37
CA ASN A 229 -1.42 -14.19 -26.44
C ASN A 229 -2.64 -13.36 -25.95
N ILE A 230 -2.46 -12.55 -24.91
CA ILE A 230 -3.49 -11.62 -24.45
C ILE A 230 -3.75 -10.57 -25.53
N THR A 231 -4.87 -10.74 -26.25
CA THR A 231 -5.33 -9.82 -27.31
C THR A 231 -6.39 -8.83 -26.83
N GLN A 232 -6.67 -8.82 -25.53
CA GLN A 232 -7.78 -8.10 -24.93
C GLN A 232 -7.38 -6.67 -24.55
N THR A 233 -8.14 -5.68 -25.01
CA THR A 233 -7.88 -4.24 -24.76
C THR A 233 -8.64 -3.66 -23.56
N ASN A 234 -9.47 -4.49 -22.91
CA ASN A 234 -10.25 -4.17 -21.72
C ASN A 234 -10.36 -5.43 -20.84
N GLY A 235 -10.72 -5.25 -19.56
CA GLY A 235 -11.09 -6.35 -18.70
C GLY A 235 -12.34 -7.10 -19.17
N THR A 236 -12.61 -8.23 -18.54
CA THR A 236 -13.77 -9.10 -18.85
C THR A 236 -14.78 -9.05 -17.72
N THR A 237 -15.87 -9.83 -17.82
CA THR A 237 -16.78 -10.01 -16.70
C THR A 237 -16.04 -10.48 -15.44
N THR A 238 -15.13 -11.44 -15.58
CA THR A 238 -14.44 -12.10 -14.46
C THR A 238 -13.02 -11.63 -14.19
N HIS A 239 -12.40 -10.85 -15.09
CA HIS A 239 -11.00 -10.43 -14.95
C HIS A 239 -10.82 -8.92 -15.16
N LEU A 240 -9.84 -8.32 -14.49
CA LEU A 240 -9.30 -6.99 -14.78
C LEU A 240 -8.19 -7.13 -15.83
N LEU A 241 -8.11 -6.21 -16.80
CA LEU A 241 -6.92 -6.08 -17.63
C LEU A 241 -5.90 -5.19 -16.89
N PHE A 242 -4.75 -5.74 -16.51
CA PHE A 242 -3.68 -5.00 -15.86
C PHE A 242 -2.43 -4.92 -16.76
N THR A 243 -1.80 -3.75 -16.82
CA THR A 243 -0.60 -3.52 -17.65
C THR A 243 0.50 -2.84 -16.85
N LEU A 244 1.65 -3.50 -16.73
CA LEU A 244 2.89 -2.95 -16.19
C LEU A 244 3.76 -2.42 -17.33
N LYS A 245 4.41 -1.27 -17.12
CA LYS A 245 5.53 -0.79 -17.92
C LYS A 245 6.80 -0.65 -17.07
N LEU A 246 7.85 -1.40 -17.38
CA LEU A 246 9.16 -1.33 -16.73
C LEU A 246 10.14 -0.49 -17.54
N LEU A 247 10.84 0.38 -16.82
CA LEU A 247 11.90 1.23 -17.34
C LEU A 247 13.12 1.19 -16.42
N ASP A 248 14.31 1.36 -16.98
CA ASP A 248 15.52 1.58 -16.19
C ASP A 248 15.49 2.97 -15.49
N PHE A 249 16.49 3.23 -14.65
CA PHE A 249 16.59 4.53 -13.97
C PHE A 249 16.85 5.72 -14.91
N SER A 250 17.40 5.47 -16.10
CA SER A 250 17.71 6.48 -17.13
C SER A 250 16.46 6.91 -17.91
N GLY A 251 15.52 5.99 -18.15
CA GLY A 251 14.38 6.18 -19.05
C GLY A 251 14.19 5.07 -20.09
N ASN A 252 15.16 4.16 -20.24
CA ASN A 252 15.15 3.09 -21.23
C ASN A 252 14.13 2.00 -20.85
N LYS A 253 13.67 1.24 -21.82
CA LYS A 253 12.73 0.12 -21.62
C LYS A 253 13.51 -1.12 -21.19
N LEU A 254 12.89 -1.96 -20.36
CA LEU A 254 13.44 -3.24 -19.95
C LEU A 254 12.63 -4.38 -20.60
N GLU A 255 13.22 -5.04 -21.58
CA GLU A 255 12.69 -6.22 -22.27
C GLU A 255 13.18 -7.50 -21.57
N GLY A 256 12.37 -8.56 -21.58
CA GLY A 256 12.75 -9.86 -21.02
C GLY A 256 12.72 -9.94 -19.48
N GLU A 257 12.14 -8.95 -18.80
CA GLU A 257 12.03 -8.96 -17.35
C GLU A 257 10.82 -9.79 -16.91
N PRO A 258 11.02 -10.81 -16.04
CA PRO A 258 9.91 -11.60 -15.53
C PRO A 258 9.15 -10.83 -14.44
N VAL A 259 7.82 -10.92 -14.53
CA VAL A 259 6.86 -10.22 -13.68
C VAL A 259 5.89 -11.24 -13.12
N TYR A 260 5.66 -11.15 -11.81
CA TYR A 260 4.80 -12.08 -11.09
C TYR A 260 3.64 -11.34 -10.43
N MET A 261 2.41 -11.85 -10.57
CA MET A 261 1.23 -11.30 -9.91
C MET A 261 0.68 -12.35 -8.94
N VAL A 262 0.99 -12.22 -7.66
CA VAL A 262 0.61 -13.14 -6.58
C VAL A 262 -0.74 -12.71 -6.02
N ALA A 263 -1.72 -13.60 -5.96
CA ALA A 263 -3.00 -13.31 -5.32
C ALA A 263 -2.86 -13.30 -3.78
N GLU A 264 -3.50 -12.34 -3.09
CA GLU A 264 -3.42 -12.23 -1.62
C GLU A 264 -3.93 -13.47 -0.89
N ASP A 265 -5.00 -14.08 -1.42
CA ASP A 265 -5.56 -15.34 -0.92
C ASP A 265 -4.69 -16.58 -1.23
N LYS A 266 -3.53 -16.38 -1.88
CA LYS A 266 -2.59 -17.42 -2.33
C LYS A 266 -3.22 -18.44 -3.29
N SER A 267 -4.35 -18.10 -3.93
CA SER A 267 -5.06 -19.02 -4.83
C SER A 267 -4.34 -19.27 -6.16
N ARG A 268 -3.39 -18.42 -6.53
CA ARG A 268 -2.62 -18.46 -7.79
C ARG A 268 -1.45 -17.47 -7.80
N VAL A 269 -0.50 -17.71 -8.70
CA VAL A 269 0.46 -16.72 -9.18
C VAL A 269 0.35 -16.65 -10.70
N TYR A 270 0.30 -15.45 -11.29
CA TYR A 270 0.52 -15.30 -12.74
C TYR A 270 1.98 -14.96 -13.02
N GLU A 271 2.59 -15.59 -14.02
CA GLU A 271 3.94 -15.26 -14.53
C GLU A 271 3.81 -14.71 -15.96
N GLY A 272 4.51 -13.60 -16.22
CA GLY A 272 4.62 -12.95 -17.52
C GLY A 272 5.99 -12.33 -17.71
N GLU A 273 6.26 -11.83 -18.91
CA GLU A 273 7.55 -11.25 -19.30
C GLU A 273 7.31 -9.92 -20.03
N THR A 274 8.18 -8.93 -19.84
CA THR A 274 8.08 -7.65 -20.56
C THR A 274 8.54 -7.76 -22.01
N ASP A 275 7.78 -7.16 -22.92
CA ASP A 275 8.12 -7.05 -24.33
C ASP A 275 9.19 -5.97 -24.62
N ALA A 276 9.56 -5.81 -25.91
CA ALA A 276 10.45 -4.75 -26.40
C ALA A 276 9.96 -3.30 -26.15
N ALA A 277 8.70 -3.10 -25.75
CA ALA A 277 8.19 -1.81 -25.28
C ALA A 277 8.40 -1.60 -23.77
N GLY A 278 8.90 -2.61 -23.07
CA GLY A 278 9.01 -2.70 -21.62
C GLY A 278 7.69 -3.07 -20.94
N VAL A 279 6.73 -3.67 -21.67
CA VAL A 279 5.35 -3.84 -21.22
C VAL A 279 5.03 -5.30 -20.94
N CYS A 280 4.45 -5.58 -19.77
CA CYS A 280 3.87 -6.88 -19.42
C CYS A 280 2.38 -6.69 -19.13
N THR A 281 1.54 -7.59 -19.62
CA THR A 281 0.07 -7.50 -19.50
C THR A 281 -0.49 -8.77 -18.88
N PHE A 282 -1.52 -8.63 -18.05
CA PHE A 282 -2.22 -9.72 -17.37
C PHE A 282 -3.74 -9.54 -17.44
N MET A 283 -4.46 -10.66 -17.55
CA MET A 283 -5.87 -10.74 -17.18
C MET A 283 -5.94 -11.26 -15.74
N LEU A 284 -6.15 -10.39 -14.76
CA LEU A 284 -6.19 -10.76 -13.34
C LEU A 284 -7.60 -11.18 -12.93
N GLN A 285 -7.81 -12.42 -12.44
CA GLN A 285 -9.13 -12.88 -12.02
C GLN A 285 -9.63 -12.10 -10.80
N LYS A 286 -10.87 -11.62 -10.85
CA LYS A 286 -11.55 -10.90 -9.74
C LYS A 286 -11.95 -11.83 -8.60
N GLY A 287 -12.04 -11.25 -7.41
CA GLY A 287 -12.43 -11.91 -6.15
C GLY A 287 -11.31 -11.95 -5.11
N THR A 288 -10.09 -11.59 -5.50
CA THR A 288 -8.88 -11.47 -4.68
C THR A 288 -8.04 -10.31 -5.25
N ASN A 289 -7.22 -9.65 -4.44
CA ASN A 289 -6.30 -8.61 -4.92
C ASN A 289 -4.94 -9.24 -5.26
N TYR A 290 -4.06 -8.47 -5.92
CA TYR A 290 -2.77 -8.97 -6.37
C TYR A 290 -1.62 -8.07 -5.93
N ILE A 291 -0.55 -8.72 -5.48
CA ILE A 291 0.76 -8.11 -5.22
C ILE A 291 1.67 -8.47 -6.39
N MET A 292 2.28 -7.45 -6.97
CA MET A 292 3.23 -7.54 -8.08
C MET A 292 4.64 -7.69 -7.55
N ASN A 293 5.38 -8.68 -8.05
CA ASN A 293 6.80 -8.90 -7.79
C ASN A 293 7.59 -8.88 -9.11
N LEU A 294 8.85 -8.48 -9.02
CA LEU A 294 9.90 -8.63 -10.04
C LEU A 294 10.92 -9.65 -9.56
N LYS A 295 11.82 -10.11 -10.44
CA LYS A 295 12.83 -11.14 -10.14
C LYS A 295 13.65 -10.92 -8.85
N TYR A 296 13.91 -9.66 -8.51
CA TYR A 296 14.74 -9.26 -7.37
C TYR A 296 14.06 -8.22 -6.46
N GLU A 297 12.76 -7.98 -6.63
CA GLU A 297 11.99 -7.04 -5.83
C GLU A 297 10.58 -7.60 -5.58
N GLU A 298 10.25 -7.89 -4.33
CA GLU A 298 8.91 -8.32 -3.93
C GLU A 298 8.08 -7.12 -3.49
N GLY A 299 6.75 -7.21 -3.57
CA GLY A 299 5.86 -6.18 -3.05
C GLY A 299 5.73 -4.92 -3.90
N VAL A 300 6.37 -4.82 -5.06
CA VAL A 300 6.56 -3.53 -5.77
C VAL A 300 5.28 -2.77 -6.15
N HIS A 301 4.13 -3.44 -6.28
CA HIS A 301 2.83 -2.77 -6.46
C HIS A 301 1.66 -3.65 -6.00
N TYR A 302 0.65 -3.03 -5.39
CA TYR A 302 -0.63 -3.67 -5.10
C TYR A 302 -1.72 -3.18 -6.04
N VAL A 303 -2.52 -4.14 -6.54
CA VAL A 303 -3.65 -3.93 -7.45
C VAL A 303 -4.93 -4.39 -6.76
N ASP A 304 -5.83 -3.46 -6.40
CA ASP A 304 -7.19 -3.79 -5.98
C ASP A 304 -7.92 -4.39 -7.18
N VAL A 305 -8.34 -5.64 -7.08
CA VAL A 305 -9.18 -6.28 -8.10
C VAL A 305 -10.52 -6.70 -7.52
N THR A 306 -10.62 -6.89 -6.19
CA THR A 306 -11.80 -7.38 -5.49
C THR A 306 -13.02 -6.48 -5.70
N ASN A 307 -12.83 -5.15 -5.71
CA ASN A 307 -13.93 -4.20 -5.85
C ASN A 307 -14.26 -3.83 -7.31
N LYS A 308 -13.45 -4.27 -8.28
CA LYS A 308 -13.54 -3.82 -9.69
C LYS A 308 -14.66 -4.54 -10.45
N ARG A 309 -15.81 -3.87 -10.63
CA ARG A 309 -16.92 -4.35 -11.48
C ARG A 309 -16.74 -3.99 -12.95
N GLY A 310 -17.50 -4.64 -13.84
CA GLY A 310 -17.49 -4.35 -15.28
C GLY A 310 -16.16 -4.67 -15.98
N PHE A 311 -15.88 -4.02 -17.10
CA PHE A 311 -14.74 -4.33 -17.99
C PHE A 311 -13.49 -3.51 -17.70
N GLY A 312 -13.20 -3.29 -16.41
CA GLY A 312 -12.14 -2.39 -15.96
C GLY A 312 -10.76 -2.73 -16.53
N ARG A 313 -9.91 -1.70 -16.62
CA ARG A 313 -8.49 -1.85 -16.90
C ARG A 313 -7.69 -0.95 -15.96
N GLU A 314 -6.46 -1.34 -15.66
CA GLU A 314 -5.56 -0.62 -14.77
C GLU A 314 -4.12 -0.73 -15.28
N SER A 315 -3.27 0.26 -14.98
CA SER A 315 -1.90 0.26 -15.46
C SER A 315 -0.96 1.02 -14.55
N THR A 316 0.29 0.58 -14.47
CA THR A 316 1.35 1.25 -13.70
C THR A 316 2.64 1.33 -14.51
N THR A 317 3.45 2.37 -14.29
CA THR A 317 4.82 2.45 -14.80
C THR A 317 5.78 2.42 -13.62
N ARG A 318 6.85 1.61 -13.71
CA ARG A 318 7.85 1.46 -12.65
C ARG A 318 9.27 1.62 -13.16
N ARG A 319 10.12 2.09 -12.23
CA ARG A 319 11.57 2.03 -12.33
C ARG A 319 12.03 0.70 -11.77
N TYR A 320 13.04 0.12 -12.41
CA TYR A 320 13.71 -1.09 -11.96
C TYR A 320 15.17 -1.04 -12.44
N ARG A 321 16.10 -1.74 -11.76
CA ARG A 321 17.51 -1.77 -12.19
C ARG A 321 17.72 -2.60 -13.45
N GLY A 322 16.85 -3.57 -13.69
CA GLY A 322 17.01 -4.63 -14.68
C GLY A 322 17.74 -5.85 -14.10
N SER A 323 17.22 -7.04 -14.37
CA SER A 323 17.72 -8.31 -13.83
C SER A 323 19.15 -8.62 -14.28
N GLU A 324 19.49 -8.33 -15.53
CA GLU A 324 20.85 -8.55 -16.05
C GLU A 324 21.86 -7.65 -15.34
N ALA A 325 21.53 -6.36 -15.15
CA ALA A 325 22.38 -5.41 -14.44
C ALA A 325 22.60 -5.84 -12.97
N ILE A 326 21.57 -6.42 -12.32
CA ILE A 326 21.71 -7.02 -10.98
C ILE A 326 22.65 -8.23 -11.01
N VAL A 327 22.50 -9.15 -11.95
CA VAL A 327 23.38 -10.33 -12.08
C VAL A 327 24.84 -9.91 -12.31
N GLN A 328 25.09 -8.96 -13.21
CA GLN A 328 26.44 -8.45 -13.47
C GLN A 328 27.02 -7.74 -12.23
N MET A 329 26.22 -6.96 -11.52
CA MET A 329 26.63 -6.31 -10.26
C MET A 329 26.97 -7.34 -9.17
N LEU A 330 26.20 -8.42 -9.05
CA LEU A 330 26.48 -9.53 -8.13
C LEU A 330 27.81 -10.22 -8.48
N ALA A 331 28.03 -10.52 -9.76
CA ALA A 331 29.25 -11.18 -10.25
C ALA A 331 30.53 -10.33 -10.07
N ASN A 332 30.40 -8.99 -10.16
CA ASN A 332 31.52 -8.05 -10.03
C ASN A 332 31.85 -7.65 -8.58
N ARG A 333 31.17 -8.23 -7.57
CA ARG A 333 31.44 -7.93 -6.16
C ARG A 333 32.88 -8.25 -5.77
N ARG A 334 33.48 -7.35 -4.98
CA ARG A 334 34.83 -7.51 -4.44
C ARG A 334 34.77 -7.49 -2.91
N LEU A 335 35.28 -8.55 -2.31
CA LEU A 335 35.50 -8.64 -0.88
C LEU A 335 36.89 -8.07 -0.54
N ASN A 336 37.01 -7.41 0.61
CA ASN A 336 38.31 -7.12 1.20
C ASN A 336 38.86 -8.34 1.98
N GLU A 337 40.06 -8.22 2.54
CA GLU A 337 40.74 -9.27 3.31
C GLU A 337 39.99 -9.74 4.57
N LYS A 338 38.94 -9.03 4.99
CA LYS A 338 38.05 -9.39 6.10
C LYS A 338 36.71 -9.99 5.64
N GLY A 339 36.55 -10.23 4.34
CA GLY A 339 35.36 -10.80 3.72
C GLY A 339 34.22 -9.80 3.48
N PHE A 340 34.45 -8.49 3.62
CA PHE A 340 33.39 -7.47 3.49
C PHE A 340 33.26 -6.94 2.05
N VAL A 341 32.02 -6.80 1.56
CA VAL A 341 31.71 -5.93 0.41
C VAL A 341 31.72 -4.47 0.88
N ILE A 342 32.66 -3.67 0.34
CA ILE A 342 32.84 -2.25 0.69
C ILE A 342 32.43 -1.26 -0.41
N ASN A 343 32.32 -1.74 -1.66
CA ASN A 343 31.87 -0.96 -2.80
C ASN A 343 30.37 -1.17 -3.00
N HIS A 344 29.63 -0.08 -3.19
CA HIS A 344 28.16 -0.09 -3.30
C HIS A 344 27.72 0.73 -4.49
N GLU A 345 26.78 0.21 -5.26
CA GLU A 345 26.21 0.94 -6.39
C GLU A 345 25.24 2.03 -5.94
N ARG A 346 25.22 3.13 -6.69
CA ARG A 346 24.37 4.30 -6.44
C ARG A 346 23.04 4.14 -7.19
N THR A 347 21.93 4.11 -6.47
CA THR A 347 20.57 4.20 -7.05
C THR A 347 20.15 5.67 -7.13
N PRO A 348 19.83 6.24 -8.30
CA PRO A 348 19.46 7.65 -8.42
C PRO A 348 18.03 7.90 -7.87
N ILE A 349 17.66 9.18 -7.79
CA ILE A 349 16.29 9.64 -7.55
C ILE A 349 15.88 10.63 -8.64
N ARG A 350 14.58 10.81 -8.84
CA ARG A 350 13.98 11.87 -9.65
C ARG A 350 13.28 12.90 -8.76
N LYS A 351 13.22 14.16 -9.21
CA LYS A 351 12.49 15.22 -8.50
C LYS A 351 11.03 15.21 -8.96
N LEU A 352 10.09 15.26 -8.01
CA LEU A 352 8.66 15.34 -8.29
C LEU A 352 8.14 16.78 -8.25
N GLY A 353 7.03 17.00 -8.97
CA GLY A 353 6.16 18.16 -8.82
C GLY A 353 5.28 18.06 -7.57
N ARG A 354 4.41 19.06 -7.40
CA ARG A 354 3.37 19.05 -6.36
C ARG A 354 2.26 18.07 -6.77
N PRO A 355 1.86 17.11 -5.90
CA PRO A 355 0.68 16.29 -6.16
C PRO A 355 -0.60 17.13 -6.19
N GLU A 356 -1.55 16.76 -7.04
CA GLU A 356 -2.90 17.36 -7.09
C GLU A 356 -3.83 16.74 -6.04
N GLY A 357 -4.89 17.47 -5.67
CA GLY A 357 -6.04 16.95 -4.89
C GLY A 357 -5.76 16.50 -3.44
N TYR A 358 -4.52 16.25 -3.06
CA TYR A 358 -4.16 15.40 -1.93
C TYR A 358 -4.44 15.95 -0.51
N ILE A 359 -4.86 17.21 -0.36
CA ILE A 359 -5.14 17.81 0.96
C ILE A 359 -6.64 18.01 1.14
N ASN A 360 -7.26 17.20 1.99
CA ASN A 360 -8.64 17.35 2.41
C ASN A 360 -8.69 18.08 3.76
N LYS A 361 -9.18 19.32 3.80
CA LYS A 361 -9.31 20.07 5.07
C LYS A 361 -10.48 19.53 5.90
N THR A 362 -10.26 19.38 7.20
CA THR A 362 -11.30 18.96 8.15
C THR A 362 -11.55 20.04 9.20
N ALA A 363 -12.66 19.94 9.95
CA ALA A 363 -12.98 20.91 11.01
C ALA A 363 -11.90 21.00 12.11
N THR A 364 -11.13 19.93 12.31
CA THR A 364 -10.10 19.82 13.34
C THR A 364 -8.67 19.79 12.77
N GLY A 365 -8.47 19.86 11.45
CA GLY A 365 -7.14 19.72 10.85
C GLY A 365 -7.19 19.50 9.34
N PHE A 366 -6.49 18.47 8.86
CA PHE A 366 -6.51 18.04 7.46
C PHE A 366 -6.14 16.56 7.33
N GLU A 367 -6.52 15.95 6.23
CA GLU A 367 -6.13 14.60 5.83
C GLU A 367 -5.29 14.70 4.56
N LEU A 368 -4.28 13.84 4.44
CA LEU A 368 -3.47 13.67 3.25
C LEU A 368 -3.82 12.32 2.61
N ASP A 369 -4.49 12.38 1.47
CA ASP A 369 -4.90 11.24 0.66
C ASP A 369 -4.26 11.39 -0.72
N PHE A 370 -3.29 10.54 -1.02
CA PHE A 370 -2.59 10.56 -2.30
C PHE A 370 -3.18 9.59 -3.34
N GLU A 371 -4.40 9.09 -3.10
CA GLU A 371 -5.09 8.05 -3.89
C GLU A 371 -4.19 6.81 -4.14
N SER A 372 -3.35 6.48 -3.15
CA SER A 372 -2.37 5.39 -3.22
C SER A 372 -3.00 4.05 -2.84
N SER A 373 -2.62 2.97 -3.52
CA SER A 373 -3.16 1.63 -3.29
C SER A 373 -2.48 0.86 -2.13
N GLY A 374 -1.96 1.55 -1.11
CA GLY A 374 -1.30 0.87 0.03
C GLY A 374 -1.18 1.70 1.30
N PRO A 375 -0.81 1.05 2.42
CA PRO A 375 -0.71 1.66 3.74
C PRO A 375 0.37 2.76 3.79
N VAL A 376 0.17 3.77 4.64
CA VAL A 376 1.15 4.85 4.85
C VAL A 376 1.98 4.58 6.11
N GLY A 377 3.30 4.44 5.95
CA GLY A 377 4.22 4.25 7.07
C GLY A 377 4.32 5.47 7.98
N THR A 378 4.90 5.27 9.17
CA THR A 378 5.11 6.32 10.19
C THR A 378 5.80 7.55 9.59
N PRO A 379 5.15 8.73 9.57
CA PRO A 379 5.74 9.95 9.03
C PRO A 379 6.75 10.56 10.00
N THR A 380 7.62 11.46 9.54
CA THR A 380 8.60 12.14 10.40
C THR A 380 8.37 13.65 10.46
N VAL A 381 8.32 14.23 11.66
CA VAL A 381 7.98 15.65 11.86
C VAL A 381 9.08 16.40 12.59
N VAL A 382 9.73 17.33 11.89
CA VAL A 382 10.84 18.15 12.41
C VAL A 382 10.55 19.63 12.18
N GLY A 383 10.39 20.40 13.25
CA GLY A 383 9.96 21.80 13.16
C GLY A 383 8.57 21.93 12.52
N ASN A 384 8.48 22.62 11.38
CA ASN A 384 7.28 22.67 10.53
C ASN A 384 7.42 21.81 9.25
N ARG A 385 8.32 20.83 9.20
CA ARG A 385 8.44 19.89 8.07
C ARG A 385 7.88 18.53 8.46
N LEU A 386 6.96 18.04 7.64
CA LEU A 386 6.39 16.70 7.65
C LEU A 386 6.98 15.93 6.47
N TYR A 387 7.64 14.83 6.74
CA TYR A 387 8.21 13.92 5.76
C TYR A 387 7.35 12.66 5.74
N THR A 388 6.82 12.28 4.56
CA THR A 388 5.93 11.13 4.41
C THR A 388 6.05 10.51 3.02
N GLN A 389 5.89 9.20 2.95
CA GLN A 389 5.68 8.49 1.68
C GLN A 389 4.27 8.74 1.13
N GLN A 390 4.08 8.52 -0.17
CA GLN A 390 2.75 8.48 -0.79
C GLN A 390 1.92 7.28 -0.30
N GLY A 391 2.60 6.15 -0.08
CA GLY A 391 2.08 4.85 0.33
C GLY A 391 3.19 3.82 0.20
N TYR A 392 3.08 2.69 0.90
CA TYR A 392 4.15 1.68 1.00
C TYR A 392 4.63 1.17 -0.37
N TYR A 393 3.67 0.86 -1.25
CA TYR A 393 3.93 0.38 -2.60
C TYR A 393 4.34 1.47 -3.60
N SER A 394 4.56 2.72 -3.18
CA SER A 394 4.96 3.83 -4.05
C SER A 394 6.43 4.22 -3.83
N PRO A 395 7.21 4.52 -4.89
CA PRO A 395 8.55 5.08 -4.75
C PRO A 395 8.53 6.58 -4.40
N ASN A 396 7.35 7.20 -4.30
CA ASN A 396 7.20 8.63 -4.14
C ASN A 396 7.24 9.06 -2.67
N TYR A 397 8.07 10.06 -2.39
CA TYR A 397 8.33 10.57 -1.05
C TYR A 397 8.26 12.11 -1.02
N TYR A 398 7.62 12.67 0.00
CA TYR A 398 7.28 14.09 0.07
C TYR A 398 7.76 14.77 1.35
N CYS A 399 8.16 16.03 1.21
CA CYS A 399 8.25 16.99 2.31
C CYS A 399 7.13 18.02 2.17
N LEU A 400 6.37 18.17 3.25
CA LEU A 400 5.19 19.02 3.37
C LEU A 400 5.33 19.95 4.58
N SER A 401 4.54 21.02 4.61
CA SER A 401 4.34 21.84 5.80
C SER A 401 3.54 21.05 6.84
N ALA A 402 4.13 20.81 8.01
CA ALA A 402 3.51 20.01 9.07
C ALA A 402 2.19 20.63 9.57
N ALA A 403 2.10 21.96 9.62
CA ALA A 403 0.91 22.68 10.07
C ALA A 403 -0.22 22.82 9.02
N THR A 404 0.05 22.58 7.73
CA THR A 404 -0.90 22.90 6.63
C THR A 404 -1.00 21.86 5.51
N GLY A 405 -0.17 20.82 5.50
CA GLY A 405 -0.09 19.81 4.44
C GLY A 405 0.52 20.30 3.12
N GLN A 406 0.80 21.60 2.99
CA GLN A 406 1.26 22.21 1.73
C GLN A 406 2.62 21.67 1.28
N PHE A 407 2.73 21.37 -0.01
CA PHE A 407 3.94 20.84 -0.65
C PHE A 407 5.16 21.77 -0.50
N VAL A 408 6.31 21.19 -0.14
CA VAL A 408 7.61 21.86 -0.09
C VAL A 408 8.55 21.28 -1.15
N TRP A 409 8.72 19.94 -1.16
CA TRP A 409 9.42 19.21 -2.22
C TRP A 409 8.94 17.76 -2.29
N GLY A 410 9.19 17.07 -3.40
CA GLY A 410 8.93 15.65 -3.58
C GLY A 410 10.01 14.97 -4.41
N VAL A 411 10.18 13.66 -4.22
CA VAL A 411 11.13 12.82 -4.94
C VAL A 411 10.53 11.45 -5.27
N GLU A 412 10.88 10.89 -6.42
CA GLU A 412 10.66 9.51 -6.81
C GLU A 412 11.98 8.78 -6.59
N LEU A 413 12.00 7.81 -5.68
CA LEU A 413 13.13 6.90 -5.49
C LEU A 413 13.22 5.94 -6.68
N GLY A 414 14.34 5.22 -6.82
CA GLY A 414 14.41 4.15 -7.82
C GLY A 414 13.45 2.99 -7.55
N GLU A 415 13.06 2.80 -6.29
CA GLU A 415 12.52 1.56 -5.73
C GLU A 415 11.42 1.88 -4.69
N ALA A 416 10.48 0.97 -4.44
CA ALA A 416 9.36 1.15 -3.51
C ALA A 416 9.62 0.48 -2.14
N GLY A 417 8.59 0.32 -1.30
CA GLY A 417 8.72 -0.34 0.00
C GLY A 417 9.46 0.51 1.01
N ILE A 418 9.08 1.80 1.09
CA ILE A 418 9.84 2.81 1.83
C ILE A 418 9.67 2.60 3.35
N SER A 419 10.77 2.65 4.09
CA SER A 419 10.79 2.63 5.55
C SER A 419 10.33 3.96 6.16
N PRO A 420 9.93 4.00 7.45
CA PRO A 420 9.97 5.24 8.23
C PRO A 420 11.32 5.95 8.07
N VAL A 421 11.32 7.28 7.90
CA VAL A 421 12.52 8.06 7.55
C VAL A 421 13.22 8.60 8.79
N VAL A 422 14.46 8.18 9.06
CA VAL A 422 15.28 8.78 10.13
C VAL A 422 15.75 10.16 9.70
N HIS A 423 15.57 11.18 10.55
CA HIS A 423 16.11 12.51 10.33
C HIS A 423 17.23 12.80 11.34
N GLN A 424 18.46 12.93 10.88
CA GLN A 424 19.60 13.32 11.74
C GLN A 424 20.51 14.33 11.03
N SER A 425 20.98 15.35 11.76
CA SER A 425 21.91 16.40 11.27
C SER A 425 21.50 17.07 9.94
N GLY A 426 20.19 17.20 9.67
CA GLY A 426 19.64 17.77 8.44
C GLY A 426 19.64 16.82 7.23
N VAL A 427 19.84 15.52 7.45
CA VAL A 427 19.78 14.45 6.44
C VAL A 427 18.62 13.51 6.79
N LEU A 428 17.90 13.09 5.75
CA LEU A 428 16.90 12.03 5.79
C LEU A 428 17.54 10.71 5.35
N LEU A 429 17.31 9.65 6.11
CA LEU A 429 17.72 8.28 5.81
C LEU A 429 16.50 7.38 5.72
N LEU A 430 16.39 6.65 4.61
CA LEU A 430 15.34 5.66 4.38
C LEU A 430 15.92 4.46 3.65
N ASN A 431 15.33 3.29 3.87
CA ASN A 431 15.58 2.10 3.06
C ASN A 431 14.34 1.71 2.24
N THR A 432 14.57 0.95 1.18
CA THR A 432 13.56 0.35 0.29
C THR A 432 13.52 -1.18 0.48
N GLU A 433 12.44 -1.83 0.02
CA GLU A 433 12.35 -3.31 -0.04
C GLU A 433 13.47 -3.92 -0.89
N SER A 434 13.87 -3.24 -1.97
CA SER A 434 15.02 -3.61 -2.82
C SER A 434 16.39 -3.44 -2.13
N CYS A 435 16.41 -3.08 -0.84
CA CYS A 435 17.60 -3.03 0.00
C CYS A 435 18.61 -1.92 -0.40
N THR A 436 18.11 -0.79 -0.89
CA THR A 436 18.90 0.45 -1.04
C THR A 436 18.69 1.36 0.16
N LEU A 437 19.79 1.80 0.78
CA LEU A 437 19.82 2.90 1.75
C LEU A 437 20.05 4.23 1.01
N TYR A 438 19.13 5.17 1.16
CA TYR A 438 19.21 6.52 0.59
C TYR A 438 19.51 7.56 1.68
N ALA A 439 20.35 8.54 1.37
CA ALA A 439 20.56 9.74 2.16
C ALA A 439 20.19 11.00 1.35
N ILE A 440 19.21 11.75 1.85
CA ILE A 440 18.60 12.89 1.15
C ILE A 440 18.73 14.14 2.02
N ASP A 441 19.10 15.28 1.42
CA ASP A 441 19.13 16.56 2.12
C ASP A 441 17.70 16.98 2.52
N ALA A 442 17.45 17.09 3.84
CA ALA A 442 16.11 17.31 4.38
C ALA A 442 15.50 18.67 3.94
N THR A 443 16.35 19.65 3.66
CA THR A 443 15.93 21.00 3.26
C THR A 443 15.41 21.03 1.82
N SER A 444 16.12 20.36 0.90
CA SER A 444 15.97 20.52 -0.55
C SER A 444 15.51 19.26 -1.31
N GLY A 445 15.49 18.09 -0.68
CA GLY A 445 15.15 16.82 -1.34
C GLY A 445 16.24 16.29 -2.26
N LYS A 446 17.46 16.83 -2.22
CA LYS A 446 18.57 16.36 -3.07
C LYS A 446 19.18 15.07 -2.54
N LEU A 447 19.40 14.09 -3.41
CA LEU A 447 20.19 12.90 -3.10
C LEU A 447 21.64 13.28 -2.78
N LEU A 448 22.07 13.02 -1.55
CA LEU A 448 23.48 13.13 -1.15
C LEU A 448 24.24 11.90 -1.64
N TRP A 449 23.76 10.72 -1.24
CA TRP A 449 24.29 9.43 -1.65
C TRP A 449 23.20 8.35 -1.51
N SER A 450 23.41 7.22 -2.16
CA SER A 450 22.63 6.01 -1.97
C SER A 450 23.56 4.80 -2.09
N LYS A 451 23.16 3.71 -1.47
CA LYS A 451 23.87 2.43 -1.52
C LYS A 451 22.87 1.31 -1.65
N TRP A 452 22.92 0.58 -2.75
CA TRP A 452 22.36 -0.77 -2.75
C TRP A 452 23.24 -1.63 -1.83
N LEU A 453 22.74 -1.88 -0.62
CA LEU A 453 23.45 -2.65 0.41
C LEU A 453 23.31 -4.16 0.16
N ALA A 454 22.20 -4.53 -0.48
CA ALA A 454 21.83 -5.87 -0.90
C ALA A 454 21.64 -6.88 0.23
N GLY A 455 21.02 -8.01 -0.12
CA GLY A 455 20.49 -8.95 0.86
C GLY A 455 19.37 -8.32 1.68
N TYR A 456 18.47 -9.12 2.24
CA TYR A 456 17.22 -8.58 2.78
C TYR A 456 17.45 -7.60 3.95
N LEU A 457 17.14 -6.32 3.73
CA LEU A 457 17.18 -5.24 4.70
C LEU A 457 15.84 -5.12 5.42
N TYR A 458 15.69 -5.87 6.51
CA TYR A 458 14.49 -5.81 7.34
C TYR A 458 14.52 -4.68 8.36
N THR A 459 15.67 -4.06 8.65
CA THR A 459 15.82 -3.17 9.81
C THR A 459 15.95 -1.70 9.48
N THR A 460 15.51 -0.89 10.44
CA THR A 460 15.65 0.56 10.43
C THR A 460 17.14 0.98 10.42
N PRO A 461 17.74 1.71 9.47
CA PRO A 461 18.90 2.55 9.81
C PRO A 461 18.64 3.35 11.09
N SER A 462 19.60 3.41 11.99
CA SER A 462 19.64 4.39 13.08
C SER A 462 20.80 5.36 12.86
N ALA A 463 20.75 6.56 13.45
CA ALA A 463 21.79 7.57 13.23
C ALA A 463 22.01 8.48 14.45
N ASP A 464 23.28 8.77 14.77
CA ASP A 464 23.62 9.82 15.71
C ASP A 464 24.82 10.68 15.27
N GLY A 465 24.66 11.99 15.37
CA GLY A 465 25.60 13.00 14.88
C GLY A 465 25.83 12.86 13.37
N TYR A 466 27.03 12.42 12.99
CA TYR A 466 27.42 12.20 11.60
C TYR A 466 27.51 10.71 11.20
N SER A 467 27.09 9.79 12.06
CA SER A 467 27.17 8.35 11.83
C SER A 467 25.80 7.72 11.67
N VAL A 468 25.65 6.89 10.65
CA VAL A 468 24.55 5.94 10.45
C VAL A 468 24.99 4.57 10.94
N PHE A 469 24.07 3.73 11.39
CA PHE A 469 24.28 2.33 11.75
C PHE A 469 23.17 1.47 11.12
N VAL A 470 23.56 0.39 10.46
CA VAL A 470 22.65 -0.59 9.83
C VAL A 470 23.20 -1.99 10.01
N VAL A 471 22.30 -2.95 10.21
CA VAL A 471 22.61 -4.37 10.02
C VAL A 471 22.06 -4.80 8.67
N TYR A 472 22.84 -5.58 7.91
CA TYR A 472 22.42 -6.12 6.62
C TYR A 472 23.27 -7.32 6.18
N GLU A 473 22.76 -8.06 5.21
CA GLU A 473 23.46 -9.16 4.55
C GLU A 473 24.27 -8.63 3.36
N ASN A 474 25.49 -8.13 3.61
CA ASN A 474 26.34 -7.54 2.57
C ASN A 474 26.77 -8.49 1.44
N GLY A 475 26.36 -9.76 1.49
CA GLY A 475 26.74 -10.82 0.56
C GLY A 475 28.23 -11.13 0.52
N GLY A 476 28.96 -10.76 1.58
CA GLY A 476 30.28 -11.27 1.89
C GLY A 476 30.20 -12.57 2.69
N SER A 477 31.33 -13.03 3.19
CA SER A 477 31.41 -14.19 4.09
C SER A 477 32.52 -13.97 5.09
N ASN A 478 32.24 -14.14 6.38
CA ASN A 478 33.22 -13.95 7.43
C ASN A 478 34.30 -15.05 7.37
N PRO A 479 35.57 -14.73 7.06
CA PRO A 479 36.63 -15.72 6.95
C PRO A 479 37.02 -16.34 8.31
N ASN A 480 36.59 -15.74 9.43
CA ASN A 480 36.97 -16.16 10.78
C ASN A 480 35.84 -16.89 11.53
N ASN A 481 34.57 -16.71 11.15
CA ASN A 481 33.43 -17.35 11.81
C ASN A 481 32.22 -17.47 10.84
N PRO A 482 31.96 -18.64 10.25
CA PRO A 482 30.86 -18.81 9.28
C PRO A 482 29.46 -18.65 9.88
N ASN A 483 29.33 -18.67 11.21
CA ASN A 483 28.05 -18.40 11.89
C ASN A 483 27.74 -16.89 11.97
N GLU A 484 28.69 -16.02 11.61
CA GLU A 484 28.45 -14.57 11.49
C GLU A 484 28.34 -14.17 10.03
N ASN A 485 27.11 -14.18 9.48
CA ASN A 485 26.82 -14.00 8.06
C ASN A 485 26.26 -12.61 7.68
N ARG A 486 26.00 -11.73 8.66
CA ARG A 486 25.57 -10.34 8.44
C ARG A 486 26.57 -9.35 9.02
N VAL A 487 26.47 -8.08 8.62
CA VAL A 487 27.36 -7.03 9.10
C VAL A 487 26.58 -5.92 9.79
N LEU A 488 27.09 -5.46 10.93
CA LEU A 488 26.82 -4.12 11.44
C LEU A 488 27.83 -3.17 10.79
N ALA A 489 27.35 -2.22 9.99
CA ALA A 489 28.16 -1.19 9.38
C ALA A 489 27.86 0.18 9.98
N SER A 490 28.86 1.05 10.00
CA SER A 490 28.66 2.48 10.16
C SER A 490 29.10 3.25 8.91
N PHE A 491 28.27 4.21 8.51
CA PHE A 491 28.53 5.11 7.38
C PHE A 491 28.48 6.57 7.83
N ASN A 492 29.25 7.44 7.16
CA ASN A 492 29.10 8.88 7.31
C ASN A 492 27.77 9.33 6.67
N ILE A 493 26.91 9.98 7.45
CA ILE A 493 25.54 10.34 7.04
C ILE A 493 25.48 11.28 5.83
N ARG A 494 26.51 12.11 5.60
CA ARG A 494 26.53 13.08 4.50
C ARG A 494 27.22 12.60 3.23
N THR A 495 28.13 11.63 3.32
CA THR A 495 28.95 11.17 2.18
C THR A 495 28.77 9.70 1.81
N GLY A 496 28.23 8.87 2.71
CA GLY A 496 28.16 7.42 2.52
C GLY A 496 29.54 6.74 2.60
N ALA A 497 30.58 7.44 3.04
CA ALA A 497 31.87 6.82 3.32
C ALA A 497 31.70 5.78 4.46
N VAL A 498 32.31 4.60 4.32
CA VAL A 498 32.35 3.60 5.40
C VAL A 498 33.20 4.14 6.53
N ASN A 499 32.64 4.23 7.74
CA ASN A 499 33.42 4.50 8.95
C ASN A 499 34.09 3.20 9.42
N TRP A 500 33.30 2.13 9.52
CA TRP A 500 33.74 0.79 9.93
C TRP A 500 32.66 -0.26 9.61
N MET A 501 33.04 -1.55 9.61
CA MET A 501 32.13 -2.69 9.51
C MET A 501 32.60 -3.82 10.43
N ASN A 502 31.68 -4.50 11.09
CA ASN A 502 31.94 -5.71 11.87
C ASN A 502 30.85 -6.75 11.67
N TRP A 503 31.22 -8.02 11.85
CA TRP A 503 30.33 -9.17 11.69
C TRP A 503 29.38 -9.35 12.89
N VAL A 504 28.15 -9.76 12.60
CA VAL A 504 27.05 -10.19 13.50
C VAL A 504 26.43 -11.48 12.96
N ASP A 505 25.73 -12.24 13.81
CA ASP A 505 25.20 -13.57 13.47
C ASP A 505 23.84 -13.58 12.77
N ASN A 506 23.04 -12.55 12.96
CA ASN A 506 21.76 -12.41 12.28
C ASN A 506 21.35 -10.93 12.20
N GLU A 507 20.19 -10.67 11.58
CA GLU A 507 19.62 -9.33 11.46
C GLU A 507 19.25 -8.76 12.83
N ALA A 508 19.23 -7.44 12.99
CA ALA A 508 18.83 -6.84 14.25
C ALA A 508 17.31 -7.02 14.50
N ILE A 509 16.91 -7.10 15.77
CA ILE A 509 15.51 -6.91 16.16
C ILE A 509 15.24 -5.39 16.13
N ALA A 510 14.47 -4.95 15.14
CA ALA A 510 14.12 -3.55 14.81
C ALA A 510 15.22 -2.66 14.22
N CYS A 511 16.28 -2.35 14.99
CA CYS A 511 17.41 -1.48 14.61
C CYS A 511 18.52 -1.45 15.68
N PRO A 512 19.78 -1.10 15.34
CA PRO A 512 20.84 -0.82 16.32
C PRO A 512 20.52 0.39 17.21
N VAL A 513 20.73 0.27 18.52
CA VAL A 513 20.49 1.35 19.51
C VAL A 513 21.83 1.97 19.91
N VAL A 514 21.97 3.30 19.78
CA VAL A 514 23.22 4.02 20.11
C VAL A 514 23.08 4.70 21.47
N ALA A 515 23.99 4.44 22.41
CA ALA A 515 23.94 5.01 23.75
C ALA A 515 25.31 5.59 24.12
N GLY A 516 25.51 6.89 23.89
CA GLY A 516 26.80 7.55 24.12
C GLY A 516 27.88 7.07 23.12
N ASP A 517 28.85 6.31 23.62
CA ASP A 517 29.97 5.74 22.86
C ASP A 517 29.74 4.26 22.45
N GLU A 518 28.54 3.72 22.68
CA GLU A 518 28.18 2.33 22.39
C GLU A 518 27.11 2.20 21.31
N VAL A 519 27.17 1.13 20.52
CA VAL A 519 26.11 0.65 19.63
C VAL A 519 25.70 -0.75 20.08
N HIS A 520 24.45 -0.89 20.46
CA HIS A 520 23.82 -2.10 20.99
C HIS A 520 22.98 -2.77 19.91
N VAL A 521 23.10 -4.10 19.77
CA VAL A 521 22.35 -4.90 18.79
C VAL A 521 21.83 -6.16 19.45
N SER A 522 20.50 -6.30 19.55
CA SER A 522 19.84 -7.60 19.69
C SER A 522 19.68 -8.21 18.30
N SER A 523 20.15 -9.42 18.05
CA SER A 523 19.94 -10.11 16.77
C SER A 523 18.75 -11.08 16.81
N LEU A 524 18.20 -11.45 15.65
CA LEU A 524 17.06 -12.38 15.51
C LEU A 524 17.32 -13.80 16.05
N SER A 525 18.59 -14.18 16.28
CA SER A 525 18.97 -15.43 16.95
C SER A 525 18.89 -15.36 18.48
N GLY A 526 18.67 -14.16 19.02
CA GLY A 526 18.70 -13.87 20.45
C GLY A 526 20.09 -13.53 21.02
N GLN A 527 21.14 -13.45 20.19
CA GLN A 527 22.43 -12.91 20.64
C GLN A 527 22.35 -11.40 20.85
N TYR A 528 23.10 -10.90 21.84
CA TYR A 528 23.24 -9.48 22.10
C TYR A 528 24.68 -9.04 21.91
N TYR A 529 24.90 -7.88 21.30
CA TYR A 529 26.22 -7.31 21.03
C TYR A 529 26.32 -5.87 21.50
N VAL A 530 27.52 -5.48 21.96
CA VAL A 530 27.90 -4.08 22.21
C VAL A 530 29.16 -3.76 21.41
N TYR A 531 29.11 -2.72 20.60
CA TYR A 531 30.22 -2.22 19.80
C TYR A 531 30.62 -0.81 20.22
N ASP A 532 31.91 -0.50 20.12
CA ASP A 532 32.40 0.87 20.20
C ASP A 532 31.90 1.68 19.01
N ARG A 533 31.15 2.75 19.25
CA ARG A 533 30.50 3.57 18.23
C ARG A 533 31.47 4.18 17.21
N LYS A 534 32.67 4.54 17.64
CA LYS A 534 33.63 5.30 16.81
C LYS A 534 34.48 4.38 15.94
N THR A 535 34.88 3.24 16.48
CA THR A 535 35.84 2.30 15.85
C THR A 535 35.19 1.03 15.33
N GLY A 536 33.95 0.73 15.75
CA GLY A 536 33.27 -0.52 15.48
C GLY A 536 33.81 -1.71 16.28
N LYS A 537 34.82 -1.55 17.14
CA LYS A 537 35.39 -2.67 17.89
C LYS A 537 34.32 -3.31 18.79
N ARG A 538 34.09 -4.61 18.63
CA ARG A 538 33.23 -5.40 19.53
C ARG A 538 33.76 -5.25 20.97
N ARG A 539 32.94 -4.72 21.87
CA ARG A 539 33.22 -4.60 23.31
C ARG A 539 32.80 -5.88 24.02
N GLU A 540 31.55 -6.27 23.82
CA GLU A 540 30.93 -7.44 24.46
C GLU A 540 30.00 -8.17 23.48
N ALA A 541 29.78 -9.46 23.71
CA ALA A 541 28.76 -10.26 23.04
C ALA A 541 28.28 -11.40 23.94
N SER A 542 26.98 -11.72 23.92
CA SER A 542 26.41 -12.80 24.72
C SER A 542 25.20 -13.44 24.05
N ALA A 543 25.33 -14.73 23.72
CA ALA A 543 24.23 -15.59 23.28
C ALA A 543 23.29 -16.01 24.43
N SER A 544 23.74 -15.92 25.68
CA SER A 544 22.97 -16.39 26.85
C SER A 544 21.77 -15.50 27.20
N ILE A 545 21.64 -14.34 26.57
CA ILE A 545 20.55 -13.40 26.79
C ILE A 545 19.25 -13.89 26.16
N ASN A 546 19.29 -14.54 24.98
CA ASN A 546 18.10 -14.98 24.23
C ASN A 546 17.09 -13.84 24.01
N ALA A 547 17.58 -12.71 23.51
CA ALA A 547 16.79 -11.50 23.25
C ALA A 547 15.64 -11.73 22.27
N VAL A 548 14.49 -11.09 22.50
CA VAL A 548 13.34 -11.12 21.56
C VAL A 548 12.76 -9.71 21.25
N SER A 549 13.33 -8.65 21.83
CA SER A 549 13.02 -7.26 21.50
C SER A 549 14.28 -6.39 21.35
N SER A 550 14.10 -5.19 20.80
CA SER A 550 15.12 -4.14 20.84
C SER A 550 15.32 -3.63 22.27
N PRO A 551 16.54 -3.24 22.68
CA PRO A 551 16.84 -2.85 24.06
C PRO A 551 16.51 -1.38 24.39
N THR A 552 16.19 -1.12 25.65
CA THR A 552 16.24 0.22 26.24
C THR A 552 17.43 0.33 27.18
N VAL A 553 18.36 1.23 26.87
CA VAL A 553 19.69 1.32 27.50
C VAL A 553 19.78 2.59 28.35
N THR A 554 19.74 2.46 29.67
CA THR A 554 19.93 3.58 30.61
C THR A 554 21.43 3.85 30.85
N ALA A 555 21.78 4.72 31.80
CA ALA A 555 23.17 4.99 32.17
C ALA A 555 23.88 3.75 32.75
N GLU A 556 23.15 2.88 33.44
CA GLU A 556 23.71 1.74 34.19
C GLU A 556 23.12 0.38 33.78
N GLU A 557 21.97 0.36 33.11
CA GLU A 557 21.16 -0.85 32.95
C GLU A 557 20.58 -0.98 31.54
N ILE A 558 20.33 -2.22 31.12
CA ILE A 558 19.68 -2.53 29.84
C ILE A 558 18.39 -3.28 30.14
N PHE A 559 17.25 -2.72 29.76
CA PHE A 559 15.93 -3.33 29.83
C PHE A 559 15.62 -3.96 28.47
N ILE A 560 15.27 -5.24 28.47
CA ILE A 560 15.01 -6.01 27.24
C ILE A 560 14.09 -7.18 27.56
N THR A 561 13.26 -7.60 26.60
CA THR A 561 12.53 -8.86 26.73
C THR A 561 13.32 -10.01 26.11
N ALA A 562 13.27 -11.16 26.77
CA ALA A 562 14.08 -12.33 26.48
C ALA A 562 13.33 -13.63 26.76
N THR A 563 13.72 -14.71 26.06
CA THR A 563 13.22 -16.05 26.34
C THR A 563 13.91 -16.63 27.58
N VAL A 564 13.15 -16.80 28.66
CA VAL A 564 13.63 -17.38 29.92
C VAL A 564 12.83 -18.66 30.20
N ASN A 565 13.50 -19.82 30.12
CA ASN A 565 12.88 -21.15 30.27
C ASN A 565 11.68 -21.37 29.33
N GLY A 566 11.81 -20.95 28.06
CA GLY A 566 10.77 -21.09 27.04
C GLY A 566 9.61 -20.08 27.13
N VAL A 567 9.72 -19.04 27.96
CA VAL A 567 8.70 -18.01 28.13
C VAL A 567 9.32 -16.63 27.98
N GLU A 568 8.69 -15.73 27.21
CA GLU A 568 9.14 -14.34 27.13
C GLU A 568 8.92 -13.61 28.45
N LYS A 569 9.96 -12.89 28.89
CA LYS A 569 9.97 -12.06 30.10
C LYS A 569 10.79 -10.80 29.90
N LEU A 570 10.40 -9.74 30.59
CA LEU A 570 11.27 -8.59 30.81
C LEU A 570 12.42 -8.98 31.74
N ILE A 571 13.65 -8.70 31.31
CA ILE A 571 14.86 -8.83 32.11
C ILE A 571 15.62 -7.50 32.16
N VAL A 572 16.48 -7.36 33.16
CA VAL A 572 17.41 -6.22 33.24
C VAL A 572 18.83 -6.73 33.34
N LEU A 573 19.71 -6.20 32.50
CA LEU A 573 21.14 -6.48 32.49
C LEU A 573 21.93 -5.32 33.11
N ASP A 574 23.08 -5.64 33.70
CA ASP A 574 24.14 -4.66 33.95
C ASP A 574 24.72 -4.19 32.61
N ARG A 575 24.72 -2.88 32.36
CA ARG A 575 25.12 -2.34 31.05
C ARG A 575 26.58 -2.65 30.69
N LYS A 576 27.48 -2.72 31.67
CA LYS A 576 28.92 -2.90 31.43
C LYS A 576 29.32 -4.35 31.21
N SER A 577 28.70 -5.29 31.93
CA SER A 577 29.07 -6.71 31.92
C SER A 577 28.06 -7.63 31.24
N LEU A 578 26.93 -7.08 30.77
CA LEU A 578 25.77 -7.80 30.22
C LEU A 578 25.18 -8.88 31.15
N LYS A 579 25.60 -8.94 32.42
CA LYS A 579 25.10 -9.91 33.40
C LYS A 579 23.67 -9.56 33.79
N LYS A 580 22.78 -10.54 33.77
CA LYS A 580 21.38 -10.38 34.18
C LYS A 580 21.29 -10.03 35.66
N LYS A 581 20.82 -8.81 35.97
CA LYS A 581 20.54 -8.31 37.33
C LYS A 581 19.17 -8.74 37.82
N ARG A 582 18.14 -8.67 36.95
CA ARG A 582 16.72 -8.86 37.31
C ARG A 582 15.96 -9.68 36.28
N THR A 583 14.82 -10.25 36.67
CA THR A 583 13.90 -10.98 35.79
C THR A 583 12.49 -10.82 36.34
N TYR A 584 11.65 -10.08 35.62
CA TYR A 584 10.30 -9.77 36.08
C TYR A 584 9.47 -11.06 36.18
N GLY A 585 8.59 -11.10 37.19
CA GLY A 585 7.76 -12.28 37.47
C GLY A 585 6.77 -12.59 36.34
N THR A 586 6.21 -11.54 35.73
CA THR A 586 5.17 -11.59 34.69
C THR A 586 5.64 -12.35 33.45
N LYS A 587 4.76 -13.19 32.92
CA LYS A 587 4.90 -13.85 31.61
C LYS A 587 4.30 -12.93 30.55
N LEU A 588 5.02 -12.69 29.46
CA LEU A 588 4.55 -11.85 28.36
C LEU A 588 3.95 -12.70 27.23
N THR A 589 3.02 -12.11 26.46
CA THR A 589 2.53 -12.69 25.20
C THR A 589 3.33 -12.09 24.03
N PRO A 590 4.22 -12.85 23.35
CA PRO A 590 5.02 -12.33 22.25
C PRO A 590 4.18 -11.85 21.08
N ALA A 591 4.59 -10.73 20.49
CA ALA A 591 4.37 -10.49 19.08
C ALA A 591 5.39 -11.33 18.29
N LEU A 592 4.94 -12.18 17.37
CA LEU A 592 5.81 -13.08 16.59
C LEU A 592 5.90 -12.63 15.13
N LEU A 593 7.12 -12.51 14.62
CA LEU A 593 7.39 -12.64 13.18
C LEU A 593 7.45 -14.12 12.82
N THR A 594 6.85 -14.50 11.71
CA THR A 594 7.02 -15.81 11.10
C THR A 594 7.84 -15.69 9.81
N GLU A 595 8.30 -16.80 9.24
CA GLU A 595 8.88 -16.79 7.90
C GLU A 595 7.90 -16.17 6.88
N GLN A 596 6.60 -16.43 7.05
CA GLN A 596 5.50 -15.94 6.22
C GLN A 596 5.13 -14.47 6.43
N SER A 597 5.67 -13.78 7.45
CA SER A 597 5.41 -12.36 7.69
C SER A 597 5.91 -11.50 6.52
N GLY A 598 5.10 -10.54 6.09
CA GLY A 598 5.44 -9.66 4.97
C GLY A 598 6.63 -8.75 5.26
N LEU A 599 7.28 -8.23 4.21
CA LEU A 599 8.39 -7.27 4.35
C LEU A 599 7.98 -6.03 5.14
N GLN A 600 6.74 -5.54 4.95
CA GLN A 600 6.18 -4.42 5.70
C GLN A 600 6.11 -4.72 7.21
N GLU A 601 5.67 -5.91 7.60
CA GLU A 601 5.62 -6.31 9.01
C GLU A 601 7.02 -6.37 9.60
N LYS A 602 7.95 -7.03 8.89
CA LYS A 602 9.36 -7.18 9.29
C LYS A 602 10.04 -5.82 9.49
N MET A 603 9.81 -4.85 8.60
CA MET A 603 10.35 -3.48 8.73
C MET A 603 9.81 -2.68 9.92
N ASN A 604 8.57 -2.93 10.31
CA ASN A 604 7.92 -2.19 11.40
C ASN A 604 7.95 -2.92 12.75
N PHE A 605 8.41 -4.18 12.80
CA PHE A 605 8.44 -5.01 14.00
C PHE A 605 9.47 -4.55 15.05
N ASN A 606 9.06 -4.60 16.33
CA ASN A 606 9.91 -4.19 17.47
C ASN A 606 10.01 -5.22 18.62
N GLY A 607 9.26 -6.32 18.54
CA GLY A 607 8.98 -7.19 19.69
C GLY A 607 8.22 -6.44 20.79
N ALA A 608 8.13 -7.03 22.00
CA ALA A 608 7.59 -6.35 23.17
C ALA A 608 8.63 -5.36 23.75
N HIS A 609 8.92 -4.29 23.01
CA HIS A 609 9.96 -3.32 23.37
C HIS A 609 9.64 -2.58 24.69
N PRO A 610 10.50 -2.65 25.72
CA PRO A 610 10.28 -1.94 26.98
C PRO A 610 10.67 -0.47 26.85
N ILE A 611 9.77 0.44 27.22
CA ILE A 611 10.07 1.87 27.36
C ILE A 611 10.32 2.17 28.84
N VAL A 612 11.42 2.86 29.15
CA VAL A 612 11.74 3.26 30.52
C VAL A 612 11.59 4.78 30.67
N TYR A 613 10.61 5.19 31.48
CA TYR A 613 10.35 6.58 31.81
C TYR A 613 11.05 6.96 33.12
N LYS A 614 11.98 7.92 33.05
CA LYS A 614 12.71 8.51 34.19
C LYS A 614 13.40 7.51 35.15
N ASN A 615 13.63 6.27 34.69
CA ASN A 615 14.06 5.14 35.51
C ASN A 615 13.12 4.82 36.71
N GLU A 616 11.84 5.14 36.55
CA GLU A 616 10.77 4.94 37.56
C GLU A 616 9.68 3.99 37.08
N ILE A 617 9.28 4.11 35.81
CA ILE A 617 8.20 3.28 35.24
C ILE A 617 8.71 2.60 33.97
N VAL A 618 8.49 1.29 33.87
CA VAL A 618 8.67 0.52 32.64
C VAL A 618 7.30 0.27 32.01
N ILE A 619 7.12 0.71 30.76
CA ILE A 619 5.94 0.41 29.95
C ILE A 619 6.29 -0.67 28.94
N LEU A 620 5.42 -1.66 28.80
CA LEU A 620 5.50 -2.71 27.80
C LEU A 620 4.22 -2.76 26.97
N LEU A 621 4.39 -2.95 25.67
CA LEU A 621 3.32 -3.31 24.75
C LEU A 621 3.54 -4.74 24.27
N GLU A 622 2.51 -5.54 24.44
CA GLU A 622 2.41 -6.92 24.00
C GLU A 622 1.28 -6.98 22.95
N ALA A 623 1.16 -8.06 22.17
CA ALA A 623 0.17 -8.14 21.08
C ALA A 623 -1.29 -7.87 21.52
N GLU A 624 -1.64 -8.24 22.76
CA GLU A 624 -3.00 -8.17 23.29
C GLU A 624 -3.16 -7.23 24.51
N ARG A 625 -2.11 -6.52 24.94
CA ARG A 625 -2.14 -5.70 26.16
C ARG A 625 -1.04 -4.67 26.25
N VAL A 626 -1.31 -3.64 27.06
CA VAL A 626 -0.31 -2.70 27.56
C VAL A 626 -0.18 -2.82 29.08
N SER A 627 1.07 -2.86 29.55
CA SER A 627 1.44 -3.18 30.93
C SER A 627 2.40 -2.11 31.46
N ALA A 628 2.24 -1.68 32.73
CA ALA A 628 3.14 -0.75 33.40
C ALA A 628 3.67 -1.35 34.70
N PHE A 629 4.97 -1.16 34.94
CA PHE A 629 5.70 -1.70 36.08
C PHE A 629 6.50 -0.61 36.77
N ASP A 630 6.61 -0.68 38.09
CA ASP A 630 7.57 0.11 38.85
C ASP A 630 8.99 -0.45 38.60
N ALA A 631 9.89 0.40 38.09
CA ALA A 631 11.21 -0.01 37.61
C ALA A 631 12.16 -0.47 38.72
N LYS A 632 11.89 -0.05 39.98
CA LYS A 632 12.74 -0.28 41.16
C LYS A 632 12.33 -1.53 41.94
N SER A 633 11.02 -1.75 42.10
CA SER A 633 10.42 -2.87 42.84
C SER A 633 9.93 -4.01 41.97
N GLU A 634 10.00 -3.86 40.64
CA GLU A 634 9.60 -4.84 39.62
C GLU A 634 8.09 -5.19 39.61
N LYS A 635 7.27 -4.49 40.40
CA LYS A 635 5.85 -4.78 40.57
C LYS A 635 5.02 -4.19 39.42
N LEU A 636 4.05 -4.98 38.95
CA LEU A 636 3.00 -4.51 38.05
C LEU A 636 2.18 -3.42 38.74
N MET A 637 2.13 -2.23 38.15
CA MET A 637 1.31 -1.10 38.59
C MET A 637 -0.11 -1.22 38.03
N TRP A 638 -0.21 -1.44 36.73
CA TRP A 638 -1.47 -1.63 36.02
C TRP A 638 -1.27 -2.40 34.71
N GLN A 639 -2.35 -3.01 34.21
CA GLN A 639 -2.40 -3.72 32.93
C GLN A 639 -3.76 -3.46 32.27
N LYS A 640 -3.79 -3.33 30.95
CA LYS A 640 -5.02 -3.16 30.15
C LYS A 640 -4.97 -4.02 28.90
N ASN A 641 -6.09 -4.69 28.59
CA ASN A 641 -6.23 -5.45 27.35
C ASN A 641 -6.37 -4.47 26.18
N LEU A 642 -5.59 -4.69 25.13
CA LEU A 642 -5.53 -3.85 23.93
C LEU A 642 -4.95 -4.68 22.78
N ALA A 643 -5.77 -5.05 21.80
CA ALA A 643 -5.27 -5.62 20.55
C ALA A 643 -4.58 -4.52 19.73
N THR A 644 -3.34 -4.75 19.33
CA THR A 644 -2.50 -3.77 18.63
C THR A 644 -1.67 -4.44 17.55
N THR A 645 -1.40 -3.72 16.47
CA THR A 645 -0.56 -4.19 15.38
C THR A 645 0.92 -4.17 15.77
N ASN A 646 1.71 -5.11 15.24
CA ASN A 646 3.15 -5.28 15.51
C ASN A 646 4.05 -4.06 15.18
N ASN A 647 3.48 -3.03 14.51
CA ASN A 647 4.12 -1.76 14.17
C ASN A 647 4.00 -0.69 15.28
N GLN A 648 3.27 -0.95 16.36
CA GLN A 648 3.05 0.02 17.44
C GLN A 648 4.12 -0.05 18.52
N VAL A 649 4.45 1.13 19.05
CA VAL A 649 5.27 1.32 20.25
C VAL A 649 4.57 2.39 21.10
N PRO A 650 4.44 2.24 22.42
CA PRO A 650 3.76 3.24 23.23
C PRO A 650 4.45 4.61 23.21
N ILE A 651 3.64 5.66 23.29
CA ILE A 651 4.12 7.05 23.30
C ILE A 651 3.86 7.63 24.67
N ILE A 652 4.92 7.98 25.41
CA ILE A 652 4.75 8.67 26.70
C ILE A 652 4.74 10.17 26.45
N ALA A 653 3.59 10.81 26.67
CA ALA A 653 3.43 12.24 26.50
C ALA A 653 2.34 12.81 27.43
N ASN A 654 2.59 13.96 28.04
CA ASN A 654 1.64 14.65 28.96
C ASN A 654 1.06 13.75 30.06
N GLY A 655 1.90 12.94 30.71
CA GLY A 655 1.49 12.01 31.77
C GLY A 655 0.62 10.84 31.31
N LYS A 656 0.61 10.54 30.01
CA LYS A 656 -0.14 9.42 29.43
C LYS A 656 0.72 8.51 28.56
N VAL A 657 0.33 7.24 28.52
CA VAL A 657 0.79 6.24 27.55
C VAL A 657 -0.23 6.21 26.41
N LEU A 658 0.18 6.62 25.20
CA LEU A 658 -0.66 6.63 24.01
C LEU A 658 -0.33 5.43 23.13
N VAL A 659 -1.35 4.71 22.66
CA VAL A 659 -1.22 3.52 21.79
C VAL A 659 -2.38 3.51 20.78
N ALA A 660 -2.12 3.10 19.54
CA ALA A 660 -3.19 2.78 18.59
C ALA A 660 -3.62 1.31 18.72
N GLY A 661 -4.93 1.07 18.80
CA GLY A 661 -5.51 -0.26 18.70
C GLY A 661 -5.86 -0.64 17.26
N GLU A 662 -5.95 -1.94 16.98
CA GLU A 662 -6.37 -2.48 15.67
C GLU A 662 -7.73 -1.94 15.20
N ASN A 663 -8.60 -1.60 16.16
CA ASN A 663 -9.92 -1.03 15.94
C ASN A 663 -9.92 0.45 15.47
N GLY A 664 -8.75 1.02 15.14
CA GLY A 664 -8.60 2.39 14.67
C GLY A 664 -8.63 3.46 15.76
N LYS A 665 -8.68 3.09 17.04
CA LYS A 665 -8.69 4.06 18.15
C LYS A 665 -7.28 4.40 18.60
N LEU A 666 -6.99 5.69 18.71
CA LEU A 666 -5.87 6.18 19.51
C LEU A 666 -6.33 6.31 20.96
N ILE A 667 -5.77 5.49 21.83
CA ILE A 667 -6.15 5.39 23.23
C ILE A 667 -5.00 5.95 24.08
N GLY A 668 -5.34 6.75 25.09
CA GLY A 668 -4.40 7.30 26.06
C GLY A 668 -4.72 6.83 27.48
N TYR A 669 -3.84 6.02 28.05
CA TYR A 669 -3.89 5.58 29.44
C TYR A 669 -3.14 6.57 30.33
N ASP A 670 -3.68 6.90 31.50
CA ASP A 670 -2.91 7.62 32.53
C ASP A 670 -1.69 6.80 32.96
N LEU A 671 -0.51 7.44 33.01
CA LEU A 671 0.77 6.76 33.19
C LEU A 671 0.88 6.00 34.53
N HIS A 672 0.23 6.48 35.59
CA HIS A 672 0.37 5.92 36.94
C HIS A 672 -0.78 4.99 37.32
N THR A 673 -2.00 5.25 36.83
CA THR A 673 -3.22 4.53 37.21
C THR A 673 -3.76 3.60 36.11
N GLY A 674 -3.27 3.75 34.88
CA GLY A 674 -3.81 3.05 33.71
C GLY A 674 -5.24 3.49 33.35
N HIS A 675 -5.75 4.62 33.88
CA HIS A 675 -7.10 5.09 33.56
C HIS A 675 -7.20 5.42 32.06
N GLU A 676 -8.09 4.72 31.35
CA GLU A 676 -8.25 4.84 29.91
C GLU A 676 -8.92 6.16 29.49
N SER A 677 -8.58 6.65 28.30
CA SER A 677 -9.36 7.67 27.59
C SER A 677 -9.13 7.51 26.08
N THR A 678 -10.20 7.40 25.29
CA THR A 678 -10.07 7.48 23.82
C THR A 678 -9.75 8.92 23.42
N LEU A 679 -8.72 9.12 22.61
CA LEU A 679 -8.30 10.43 22.09
C LEU A 679 -8.81 10.69 20.67
N LEU A 680 -8.85 9.65 19.84
CA LEU A 680 -9.28 9.69 18.45
C LEU A 680 -9.83 8.32 18.04
N ASP A 681 -10.75 8.32 17.09
CA ASP A 681 -11.18 7.15 16.32
C ASP A 681 -10.97 7.49 14.84
N THR A 682 -10.02 6.81 14.18
CA THR A 682 -9.62 7.09 12.79
C THR A 682 -10.60 6.52 11.76
N LYS A 683 -11.49 5.60 12.17
CA LYS A 683 -12.40 4.80 11.33
C LYS A 683 -11.72 3.81 10.38
N GLY A 684 -10.44 3.48 10.59
CA GLY A 684 -9.71 2.47 9.82
C GLY A 684 -8.56 1.87 10.62
N ILE A 685 -7.99 0.76 10.15
CA ILE A 685 -6.79 0.14 10.74
C ILE A 685 -5.65 1.15 10.67
N VAL A 686 -4.81 1.21 11.72
CA VAL A 686 -3.69 2.15 11.80
C VAL A 686 -2.45 1.57 11.13
N ASP A 687 -2.03 2.19 10.03
CA ASP A 687 -0.99 1.71 9.12
C ASP A 687 0.44 1.84 9.68
N GLY A 688 0.64 2.81 10.58
CA GLY A 688 1.92 3.17 11.16
C GLY A 688 1.73 3.86 12.52
N GLN A 689 2.81 3.97 13.29
CA GLN A 689 2.72 4.54 14.63
C GLN A 689 2.24 6.01 14.58
N PRO A 690 1.28 6.42 15.44
CA PRO A 690 0.91 7.82 15.62
C PRO A 690 2.11 8.71 15.94
N ILE A 691 2.10 9.94 15.44
CA ILE A 691 3.05 10.99 15.82
C ILE A 691 2.32 12.10 16.57
N VAL A 692 2.92 12.65 17.63
CA VAL A 692 2.35 13.81 18.32
C VAL A 692 3.40 14.90 18.54
N ARG A 693 3.20 16.08 17.93
CA ARG A 693 4.16 17.20 18.02
C ARG A 693 3.48 18.55 17.89
N ASN A 694 3.88 19.53 18.70
CA ASN A 694 3.43 20.93 18.59
C ASN A 694 1.90 21.15 18.61
N GLY A 695 1.15 20.27 19.28
CA GLY A 695 -0.32 20.32 19.30
C GLY A 695 -0.99 19.75 18.04
N LEU A 696 -0.27 18.94 17.26
CA LEU A 696 -0.79 18.16 16.15
C LEU A 696 -0.56 16.66 16.43
N ILE A 697 -1.59 15.86 16.17
CA ILE A 697 -1.55 14.40 16.15
C ILE A 697 -1.60 13.97 14.67
N TYR A 698 -0.67 13.14 14.23
CA TYR A 698 -0.60 12.57 12.89
C TYR A 698 -0.84 11.07 13.01
N VAL A 699 -1.83 10.50 12.32
CA VAL A 699 -2.11 9.06 12.32
C VAL A 699 -2.36 8.60 10.90
N ALA A 700 -1.55 7.65 10.42
CA ALA A 700 -1.80 6.96 9.16
C ALA A 700 -2.83 5.85 9.39
N ALA A 701 -3.91 5.83 8.61
CA ALA A 701 -4.92 4.79 8.68
C ALA A 701 -5.61 4.60 7.32
N GLY A 702 -5.60 3.37 6.80
CA GLY A 702 -6.26 3.03 5.54
C GLY A 702 -5.71 3.78 4.33
N GLY A 703 -4.40 3.98 4.26
CA GLY A 703 -3.71 4.73 3.19
C GLY A 703 -3.77 6.25 3.31
N ILE A 704 -4.41 6.79 4.35
CA ILE A 704 -4.62 8.24 4.54
C ILE A 704 -3.88 8.71 5.80
N LEU A 705 -3.06 9.76 5.68
CA LEU A 705 -2.42 10.39 6.82
C LEU A 705 -3.29 11.53 7.38
N LYS A 706 -3.94 11.27 8.52
CA LYS A 706 -4.82 12.22 9.21
C LYS A 706 -4.02 13.10 10.17
N VAL A 707 -4.15 14.41 10.05
CA VAL A 707 -3.44 15.40 10.87
C VAL A 707 -4.45 16.27 11.63
N ILE A 708 -4.45 16.17 12.96
CA ILE A 708 -5.51 16.67 13.82
C ILE A 708 -4.94 17.59 14.89
N ARG A 709 -5.54 18.77 15.04
CA ARG A 709 -5.21 19.73 16.10
C ARG A 709 -5.68 19.19 17.45
N SER A 710 -4.75 19.12 18.39
CA SER A 710 -5.06 18.91 19.80
C SER A 710 -4.95 20.22 20.56
N MET A 711 -5.85 20.41 21.53
CA MET A 711 -5.79 21.55 22.47
C MET A 711 -4.59 21.47 23.42
N LYS A 712 -3.94 20.30 23.52
CA LYS A 712 -2.73 20.11 24.31
C LYS A 712 -1.49 20.19 23.41
N LYS A 713 -0.52 21.02 23.79
CA LYS A 713 0.86 20.85 23.30
C LYS A 713 1.40 19.56 23.92
N PHE A 714 1.93 18.67 23.11
CA PHE A 714 2.70 17.52 23.56
C PHE A 714 4.14 17.76 23.13
N GLU A 715 5.05 17.66 24.09
CA GLU A 715 6.47 17.57 23.81
C GLU A 715 6.82 16.09 23.74
N TRP A 716 6.99 15.62 22.51
CA TRP A 716 7.48 14.29 22.20
C TRP A 716 8.34 14.42 20.95
N THR A 717 9.56 13.90 21.02
CA THR A 717 10.60 14.14 20.00
C THR A 717 10.43 13.30 18.75
N GLN A 718 9.57 12.28 18.83
CA GLN A 718 9.24 11.21 17.89
C GLN A 718 9.65 9.81 18.40
N TRP A 719 9.10 8.74 17.84
CA TRP A 719 9.74 7.43 17.71
C TRP A 719 9.89 7.16 16.22
N ASN A 720 11.11 6.84 15.84
CA ASN A 720 11.59 6.71 14.47
C ASN A 720 13.04 6.24 14.54
N LYS A 721 13.26 5.15 15.29
CA LYS A 721 14.55 4.44 15.38
C LYS A 721 15.77 5.38 15.56
N ASP A 722 15.53 6.49 16.26
CA ASP A 722 16.53 7.48 16.68
C ASP A 722 17.09 6.98 18.01
N PRO A 723 18.42 6.88 18.12
CA PRO A 723 19.06 6.26 19.27
C PRO A 723 18.79 6.96 20.61
N SER A 724 18.40 8.24 20.60
CA SER A 724 18.10 9.00 21.82
C SER A 724 16.69 8.75 22.37
N HIS A 725 15.80 8.12 21.62
CA HIS A 725 14.36 8.09 21.92
C HIS A 725 13.90 6.91 22.80
N ASN A 726 14.80 5.99 23.16
CA ASN A 726 14.49 4.88 24.07
C ASN A 726 14.46 5.32 25.57
N LEU A 727 14.72 6.60 25.85
CA LEU A 727 14.85 7.12 27.20
C LEU A 727 14.18 8.49 27.33
N VAL A 728 13.26 8.63 28.30
CA VAL A 728 12.87 9.95 28.79
C VAL A 728 13.73 10.29 29.99
N TRP A 729 14.85 10.97 29.75
CA TRP A 729 15.67 11.62 30.78
C TRP A 729 15.21 13.06 31.00
N GLU A 730 14.60 13.30 32.15
CA GLU A 730 14.58 14.60 32.84
C GLU A 730 14.57 14.34 34.34
#